data_AF-A0A1F6MD65-F1
#
_entry.id   AF-A0A1F6MD65-F1
#
_cell.length_a   1.000
_cell.length_b   1.000
_cell.length_c   1.000
_cell.angle_alpha   90.00
_cell.angle_beta   90.00
_cell.angle_gamma   90.00
#
_symmetry.space_group_name_H-M   'P 1'
#
loop_
_entity.id
_entity.type
_entity.pdbx_description
1 polymer ?
#
loop_
_entity_poly.entity_id
_entity_poly.type
_entity_poly.pdbx_seq_one_letter_code
_entity_poly.pdbx_strand_id
1 'polypeptide(L)'
;MPVPQLTLKGALPPEKEDICVFAATSYRNQMRRFGIKLDDRRRHMYVVGKTGMGKTTMLENMVLSDIYKGHGVGVVDPHGDFAEKIINYIPANRINDVLYINPGDVAFPIGFNILEIETEEQKHLVAAGLMAIFKKIWPDVWSARMEYILNNTLLALLDYPGSTLLGINRLLGDKKYRRRVVGKLKDPVVKAFWQNEFANYPERYMTEAVAPIQNKIGQFLSATVIRNMVAQVKSTINIRESMDSGKIIIMNLSKGRIGEDNSRLLGGMLITKVQLAAMERVDTPEEKRKDFFLYVDEFQNFATESFANILSEARKYRLSLIMAHQYVAQLAEEVRDAVFGNVGTIVTFRVGGADAEMLALEYAPTFIEQDIVNLAKYHVFLKLMIDGVASTPFSAITLPPIGHSTDSAEKVVRVSRERYGKPREEIEDKILRWSGMGGPETEGEEAEDEREEAEMEMARATRVSRPASGRSAPPPAVKPREPERREAPERPKLPEKTISLKDLAPRQMPAIIVHPPVEQNAAVGRPNAGFQSVSQSAANKPLARDQGAPGFEMNKRKRRRKKKKGQFGAPQSQGAQHAQRPPPPQQVQQPQQSQIVRPKQQPRETPQREQSSRDETPSKPIPPSQPAQSSQATLQPDDVVRFE
;
A
#
# COMPACT_ATOMS: atom_id res chain seq x y z
N MET A 1 29.31 24.35 -31.23
CA MET A 1 28.39 25.50 -31.36
C MET A 1 27.01 25.00 -30.96
N PRO A 2 26.28 25.65 -30.05
CA PRO A 2 24.88 25.33 -29.84
C PRO A 2 24.06 25.80 -31.05
N VAL A 3 23.11 25.00 -31.49
CA VAL A 3 22.19 25.38 -32.57
C VAL A 3 21.20 26.40 -32.00
N PRO A 4 20.99 27.59 -32.62
CA PRO A 4 20.04 28.56 -32.09
C PRO A 4 18.61 28.01 -32.20
N GLN A 5 17.97 27.76 -31.06
CA GLN A 5 16.53 27.48 -31.03
C GLN A 5 15.78 28.73 -31.48
N LEU A 6 15.16 28.66 -32.66
CA LEU A 6 14.30 29.71 -33.20
C LEU A 6 13.01 29.79 -32.37
N THR A 7 12.99 30.65 -31.34
CA THR A 7 11.74 31.02 -30.66
C THR A 7 10.92 31.94 -31.55
N LEU A 8 9.67 31.54 -31.84
CA LEU A 8 8.74 32.32 -32.64
C LEU A 8 8.46 33.67 -31.97
N LYS A 9 8.57 34.75 -32.76
CA LYS A 9 8.32 36.12 -32.31
C LYS A 9 6.84 36.26 -31.91
N GLY A 10 6.56 36.28 -30.61
CA GLY A 10 5.20 36.26 -30.06
C GLY A 10 4.89 35.07 -29.15
N ALA A 11 5.82 34.14 -28.95
CA ALA A 11 5.70 33.17 -27.86
C ALA A 11 5.57 33.89 -26.51
N LEU A 12 4.58 33.48 -25.71
CA LEU A 12 4.49 33.86 -24.30
C LEU A 12 5.81 33.50 -23.59
N PRO A 13 6.23 34.26 -22.55
CA PRO A 13 7.36 33.81 -21.73
C PRO A 13 7.07 32.39 -21.25
N PRO A 14 8.06 31.47 -21.29
CA PRO A 14 7.83 30.10 -20.87
C PRO A 14 7.26 30.12 -19.45
N GLU A 15 6.15 29.41 -19.24
CA GLU A 15 5.60 29.25 -17.90
C GLU A 15 6.71 28.77 -16.98
N LYS A 16 6.82 29.36 -15.78
CA LYS A 16 7.84 28.96 -14.81
C LYS A 16 7.63 27.49 -14.48
N GLU A 17 8.47 26.62 -15.05
CA GLU A 17 8.38 25.17 -14.90
C GLU A 17 8.30 24.81 -13.42
N ASP A 18 7.27 24.07 -13.06
CA ASP A 18 7.03 23.70 -11.68
C ASP A 18 7.99 22.59 -11.25
N ILE A 19 9.08 22.99 -10.59
CA ILE A 19 10.21 22.14 -10.23
C ILE A 19 10.31 22.00 -8.70
N CYS A 20 10.18 20.79 -8.18
CA CYS A 20 10.38 20.49 -6.75
C CYS A 20 11.87 20.31 -6.47
N VAL A 21 12.51 21.33 -5.88
CA VAL A 21 13.97 21.38 -5.64
C VAL A 21 14.32 20.63 -4.35
N PHE A 22 15.21 19.64 -4.43
CA PHE A 22 15.54 18.76 -3.30
C PHE A 22 17.04 18.50 -3.08
N ALA A 23 17.89 18.79 -4.07
CA ALA A 23 19.32 18.50 -4.02
C ALA A 23 20.17 19.52 -4.80
N ALA A 24 21.48 19.40 -4.67
CA ALA A 24 22.47 20.14 -5.44
C ALA A 24 23.59 19.21 -5.92
N THR A 25 24.15 19.49 -7.10
CA THR A 25 25.29 18.74 -7.67
C THR A 25 26.38 19.70 -8.16
N SER A 26 27.60 19.18 -8.35
CA SER A 26 28.71 19.96 -8.92
C SER A 26 28.65 19.90 -10.44
N TYR A 27 28.33 21.03 -11.08
CA TYR A 27 28.36 21.18 -12.52
C TYR A 27 29.42 22.22 -12.91
N ARG A 28 30.44 21.80 -13.67
CA ARG A 28 31.59 22.65 -14.08
C ARG A 28 32.23 23.38 -12.87
N ASN A 29 32.49 22.63 -11.80
CA ASN A 29 33.03 23.11 -10.51
C ASN A 29 32.17 24.16 -9.79
N GLN A 30 30.89 24.29 -10.13
CA GLN A 30 29.92 25.11 -9.41
C GLN A 30 28.86 24.21 -8.77
N MET A 31 28.59 24.39 -7.48
CA MET A 31 27.44 23.76 -6.84
C MET A 31 26.16 24.41 -7.36
N ARG A 32 25.31 23.62 -8.02
CA ARG A 32 24.04 24.07 -8.59
C ARG A 32 22.88 23.27 -8.03
N ARG A 33 21.80 23.95 -7.69
CA ARG A 33 20.56 23.32 -7.19
C ARG A 33 19.78 22.73 -8.37
N PHE A 34 19.11 21.62 -8.11
CA PHE A 34 18.21 21.00 -9.07
C PHE A 34 17.01 20.36 -8.36
N GLY A 35 16.01 20.02 -9.16
CA GLY A 35 14.80 19.37 -8.70
C GLY A 35 14.22 18.47 -9.77
N ILE A 36 13.01 18.02 -9.54
CA ILE A 36 12.23 17.19 -10.47
C ILE A 36 11.01 17.97 -10.96
N LYS A 37 10.72 17.92 -12.26
CA LYS A 37 9.59 18.63 -12.89
C LYS A 37 8.26 17.95 -12.54
N LEU A 38 7.17 18.72 -12.56
CA LEU A 38 5.82 18.24 -12.24
C LEU A 38 5.40 16.96 -13.00
N ASP A 39 5.60 16.84 -14.33
CA ASP A 39 5.21 15.61 -15.06
C ASP A 39 6.07 14.41 -14.69
N ASP A 40 7.38 14.60 -14.52
CA ASP A 40 8.33 13.55 -14.15
C ASP A 40 7.97 12.92 -12.79
N ARG A 41 7.49 13.74 -11.84
CA ARG A 41 6.99 13.27 -10.53
C ARG A 41 5.77 12.36 -10.60
N ARG A 42 4.94 12.47 -11.65
CA ARG A 42 3.75 11.61 -11.85
C ARG A 42 4.10 10.15 -12.11
N ARG A 43 5.37 9.86 -12.34
CA ARG A 43 5.93 8.51 -12.49
C ARG A 43 6.58 8.00 -11.19
N HIS A 44 6.23 8.61 -10.06
CA HIS A 44 6.67 8.20 -8.73
C HIS A 44 8.18 8.38 -8.45
N MET A 45 8.54 8.37 -7.17
CA MET A 45 9.91 8.48 -6.69
C MET A 45 10.18 7.43 -5.62
N TYR A 46 11.31 6.75 -5.74
CA TYR A 46 11.76 5.75 -4.78
C TYR A 46 13.01 6.26 -4.06
N VAL A 47 12.98 6.22 -2.72
CA VAL A 47 14.04 6.72 -1.85
C VAL A 47 14.49 5.59 -0.91
N VAL A 48 15.78 5.27 -0.95
CA VAL A 48 16.35 4.16 -0.18
C VAL A 48 17.60 4.58 0.57
N GLY A 49 17.84 4.01 1.75
CA GLY A 49 18.99 4.36 2.57
C GLY A 49 18.83 4.09 4.06
N LYS A 50 19.95 3.80 4.72
CA LYS A 50 20.02 3.57 6.17
C LYS A 50 19.50 4.77 6.98
N THR A 51 19.10 4.50 8.21
CA THR A 51 18.66 5.51 9.19
C THR A 51 19.72 6.59 9.40
N GLY A 52 19.30 7.84 9.55
CA GLY A 52 20.18 8.99 9.79
C GLY A 52 20.91 9.53 8.56
N MET A 53 20.76 8.95 7.36
CA MET A 53 21.49 9.39 6.16
C MET A 53 20.98 10.69 5.51
N GLY A 54 19.75 11.12 5.84
CA GLY A 54 19.14 12.35 5.33
C GLY A 54 17.77 12.19 4.65
N LYS A 55 17.26 10.96 4.49
CA LYS A 55 15.98 10.65 3.81
C LYS A 55 14.85 11.59 4.24
N THR A 56 14.48 11.57 5.52
CA THR A 56 13.35 12.35 6.07
C THR A 56 13.55 13.85 5.84
N THR A 57 14.77 14.38 5.96
CA THR A 57 15.05 15.81 5.64
C THR A 57 14.86 16.16 4.16
N MET A 58 15.19 15.25 3.25
CA MET A 58 14.86 15.42 1.83
C MET A 58 13.34 15.41 1.60
N LEU A 59 12.61 14.47 2.21
CA LEU A 59 11.14 14.40 2.12
C LEU A 59 10.48 15.64 2.70
N GLU A 60 10.92 16.11 3.87
CA GLU A 60 10.47 17.35 4.50
C GLU A 60 10.58 18.54 3.55
N ASN A 61 11.76 18.72 2.93
CA ASN A 61 11.99 19.81 1.98
C ASN A 61 11.03 19.74 0.78
N MET A 62 10.77 18.54 0.26
CA MET A 62 9.84 18.35 -0.86
C MET A 62 8.37 18.57 -0.45
N VAL A 63 7.94 18.04 0.69
CA VAL A 63 6.61 18.27 1.27
C VAL A 63 6.36 19.76 1.48
N LEU A 64 7.34 20.49 2.05
CA LEU A 64 7.23 21.93 2.23
C LEU A 64 7.17 22.65 0.88
N SER A 65 8.06 22.35 -0.07
CA SER A 65 7.98 22.90 -1.44
C SER A 65 6.56 22.79 -2.01
N ASP A 66 5.93 21.63 -1.87
CA ASP A 66 4.58 21.39 -2.40
C ASP A 66 3.48 22.15 -1.65
N ILE A 67 3.57 22.22 -0.32
CA ILE A 67 2.64 22.98 0.52
C ILE A 67 2.71 24.48 0.21
N TYR A 68 3.92 25.03 0.05
CA TYR A 68 4.12 26.45 -0.26
C TYR A 68 3.72 26.82 -1.70
N LYS A 69 3.71 25.84 -2.63
CA LYS A 69 3.21 26.01 -4.01
C LYS A 69 1.69 25.83 -4.17
N GLY A 70 0.99 25.38 -3.13
CA GLY A 70 -0.46 25.18 -3.19
C GLY A 70 -0.91 23.79 -3.66
N HIS A 71 -0.02 22.81 -3.75
CA HIS A 71 -0.40 21.45 -4.14
C HIS A 71 -1.18 20.72 -3.03
N GLY A 72 -1.88 19.65 -3.43
CA GLY A 72 -2.41 18.65 -2.53
C GLY A 72 -1.33 17.67 -2.11
N VAL A 73 -1.24 17.38 -0.81
CA VAL A 73 -0.17 16.57 -0.23
C VAL A 73 -0.76 15.57 0.76
N GLY A 74 -0.30 14.32 0.70
CA GLY A 74 -0.49 13.32 1.74
C GLY A 74 0.86 13.00 2.39
N VAL A 75 0.91 12.91 3.71
CA VAL A 75 2.08 12.44 4.47
C VAL A 75 1.67 11.26 5.34
N VAL A 76 2.38 10.14 5.23
CA VAL A 76 2.22 8.97 6.11
C VAL A 76 3.50 8.78 6.91
N ASP A 77 3.37 8.85 8.24
CA ASP A 77 4.48 8.78 9.18
C ASP A 77 4.17 7.79 10.32
N PRO A 78 4.83 6.61 10.36
CA PRO A 78 4.67 5.64 11.45
C PRO A 78 5.44 5.98 12.73
N HIS A 79 6.29 7.00 12.74
CA HIS A 79 7.09 7.42 13.91
C HIS A 79 6.45 8.62 14.62
N GLY A 80 5.98 9.61 13.86
CA GLY A 80 5.25 10.79 14.32
C GLY A 80 6.08 12.08 14.27
N ASP A 81 7.41 11.97 14.31
CA ASP A 81 8.35 13.11 14.30
C ASP A 81 8.27 13.92 12.99
N PHE A 82 8.09 13.24 11.85
CA PHE A 82 7.99 13.89 10.54
C PHE A 82 6.65 14.62 10.40
N ALA A 83 5.55 13.99 10.82
CA ALA A 83 4.23 14.60 10.85
C ALA A 83 4.15 15.81 11.81
N GLU A 84 4.69 15.69 13.02
CA GLU A 84 4.73 16.76 14.04
C GLU A 84 5.60 17.92 13.61
N LYS A 85 6.69 17.65 12.88
CA LYS A 85 7.48 18.70 12.27
C LYS A 85 6.69 19.41 11.18
N ILE A 86 6.11 18.71 10.20
CA ILE A 86 5.41 19.35 9.07
C ILE A 86 4.26 20.27 9.52
N ILE A 87 3.46 19.89 10.53
CA ILE A 87 2.38 20.77 11.05
C ILE A 87 2.90 22.11 11.64
N ASN A 88 4.19 22.21 11.96
CA ASN A 88 4.83 23.40 12.51
C ASN A 88 5.50 24.33 11.46
N TYR A 89 5.30 24.02 10.17
CA TYR A 89 5.80 24.80 9.03
C TYR A 89 4.67 25.15 8.03
N ILE A 90 3.41 24.87 8.38
CA ILE A 90 2.25 25.18 7.55
C ILE A 90 2.07 26.70 7.48
N PRO A 91 2.03 27.30 6.28
CA PRO A 91 1.82 28.73 6.13
C PRO A 91 0.38 29.11 6.47
N ALA A 92 0.19 30.32 7.00
CA ALA A 92 -1.08 30.76 7.59
C ALA A 92 -2.30 30.66 6.65
N ASN A 93 -2.10 30.78 5.34
CA ASN A 93 -3.13 30.65 4.31
C ASN A 93 -3.58 29.19 4.06
N ARG A 94 -2.75 28.18 4.37
CA ARG A 94 -3.06 26.75 4.17
C ARG A 94 -3.56 26.03 5.43
N ILE A 95 -3.62 26.69 6.60
CA ILE A 95 -4.02 26.07 7.87
C ILE A 95 -5.43 25.43 7.79
N ASN A 96 -6.37 26.06 7.08
CA ASN A 96 -7.73 25.53 6.89
C ASN A 96 -7.78 24.27 6.00
N ASP A 97 -6.73 24.01 5.24
CA ASP A 97 -6.64 22.89 4.30
C ASP A 97 -6.06 21.62 4.96
N VAL A 98 -5.61 21.72 6.22
CA VAL A 98 -4.96 20.59 6.91
C VAL A 98 -5.99 19.66 7.53
N LEU A 99 -5.93 18.40 7.11
CA LEU A 99 -6.52 17.25 7.79
C LEU A 99 -5.40 16.51 8.55
N TYR A 100 -5.31 16.74 9.86
CA TYR A 100 -4.34 16.09 10.74
C TYR A 100 -4.96 14.84 11.40
N ILE A 101 -4.64 13.67 10.86
CA ILE A 101 -5.07 12.37 11.37
C ILE A 101 -4.04 11.89 12.39
N ASN A 102 -4.34 12.06 13.67
CA ASN A 102 -3.55 11.59 14.79
C ASN A 102 -4.44 10.78 15.74
N PRO A 103 -4.39 9.44 15.72
CA PRO A 103 -5.19 8.61 16.63
C PRO A 103 -4.80 8.85 18.09
N GLY A 104 -3.57 9.28 18.38
CA GLY A 104 -3.15 9.67 19.73
C GLY A 104 -3.99 10.80 20.35
N ASP A 105 -4.80 11.50 19.55
CA ASP A 105 -5.83 12.41 20.05
C ASP A 105 -7.10 11.68 20.49
N VAL A 106 -7.04 11.13 21.70
CA VAL A 106 -8.15 10.35 22.28
C VAL A 106 -9.38 11.17 22.64
N ALA A 107 -9.26 12.50 22.70
CA ALA A 107 -10.35 13.41 23.07
C ALA A 107 -11.24 13.77 21.87
N PHE A 108 -10.63 13.93 20.69
CA PHE A 108 -11.31 14.31 19.45
C PHE A 108 -11.02 13.34 18.28
N PRO A 109 -11.24 12.02 18.43
CA PRO A 109 -10.90 11.07 17.38
C PRO A 109 -11.71 11.29 16.10
N ILE A 110 -11.01 11.17 14.97
CA ILE A 110 -11.55 11.38 13.62
C ILE A 110 -12.27 10.11 13.16
N GLY A 111 -13.49 10.25 12.65
CA GLY A 111 -14.29 9.14 12.13
C GLY A 111 -13.74 8.68 10.78
N PHE A 112 -13.40 7.39 10.68
CA PHE A 112 -12.91 6.78 9.45
C PHE A 112 -13.49 5.36 9.29
N ASN A 113 -14.59 5.26 8.55
CA ASN A 113 -15.22 3.98 8.25
C ASN A 113 -14.79 3.51 6.86
N ILE A 114 -13.86 2.55 6.80
CA ILE A 114 -13.45 1.94 5.53
C ILE A 114 -14.58 1.12 4.86
N LEU A 115 -15.60 0.69 5.60
CA LEU A 115 -16.79 0.03 5.03
C LEU A 115 -17.80 1.04 4.44
N GLU A 116 -17.54 2.34 4.55
CA GLU A 116 -18.34 3.36 3.87
C GLU A 116 -17.98 3.42 2.38
N ILE A 117 -18.85 2.80 1.59
CA ILE A 117 -18.88 2.83 0.13
C ILE A 117 -20.02 3.71 -0.38
N GLU A 118 -19.78 4.36 -1.51
CA GLU A 118 -20.72 5.17 -2.27
C GLU A 118 -21.26 4.40 -3.49
N THR A 119 -20.49 3.47 -4.04
CA THR A 119 -20.87 2.66 -5.22
C THR A 119 -20.59 1.15 -5.02
N GLU A 120 -21.28 0.29 -5.76
CA GLU A 120 -21.10 -1.17 -5.68
C GLU A 120 -19.73 -1.62 -6.21
N GLU A 121 -19.14 -0.88 -7.16
CA GLU A 121 -17.82 -1.20 -7.74
C GLU A 121 -16.70 -1.09 -6.69
N GLN A 122 -16.84 -0.20 -5.70
CA GLN A 122 -15.89 -0.06 -4.59
C GLN A 122 -15.90 -1.29 -3.67
N LYS A 123 -17.01 -2.04 -3.57
CA LYS A 123 -17.20 -3.16 -2.62
C LYS A 123 -16.07 -4.19 -2.71
N HIS A 124 -15.76 -4.65 -3.93
CA HIS A 124 -14.72 -5.66 -4.13
C HIS A 124 -13.32 -5.12 -3.87
N LEU A 125 -13.05 -3.85 -4.20
CA LEU A 125 -11.76 -3.21 -3.98
C LEU A 125 -11.49 -2.96 -2.49
N VAL A 126 -12.51 -2.51 -1.74
CA VAL A 126 -12.46 -2.36 -0.27
C VAL A 126 -12.23 -3.71 0.41
N ALA A 127 -13.00 -4.73 0.03
CA ALA A 127 -12.83 -6.08 0.57
C ALA A 127 -11.42 -6.62 0.29
N ALA A 128 -10.96 -6.60 -0.97
CA ALA A 128 -9.63 -7.07 -1.35
C ALA A 128 -8.50 -6.29 -0.64
N GLY A 129 -8.62 -4.97 -0.53
CA GLY A 129 -7.67 -4.13 0.20
C GLY A 129 -7.56 -4.51 1.68
N LEU A 130 -8.70 -4.65 2.36
CA LEU A 130 -8.76 -5.10 3.76
C LEU A 130 -8.16 -6.51 3.94
N MET A 131 -8.50 -7.45 3.05
CA MET A 131 -7.94 -8.80 3.09
C MET A 131 -6.41 -8.80 2.90
N ALA A 132 -5.87 -7.99 1.98
CA ALA A 132 -4.43 -7.84 1.78
C ALA A 132 -3.73 -7.24 3.02
N ILE A 133 -4.36 -6.25 3.68
CA ILE A 133 -3.85 -5.66 4.94
C ILE A 133 -3.83 -6.72 6.05
N PHE A 134 -4.93 -7.46 6.26
CA PHE A 134 -5.00 -8.48 7.31
C PHE A 134 -4.02 -9.65 7.08
N LYS A 135 -3.90 -10.13 5.83
CA LYS A 135 -2.90 -11.13 5.41
C LYS A 135 -1.47 -10.68 5.73
N LYS A 136 -1.15 -9.41 5.45
CA LYS A 136 0.18 -8.83 5.70
C LYS A 136 0.52 -8.70 7.20
N ILE A 137 -0.46 -8.40 8.05
CA ILE A 137 -0.21 -8.15 9.48
C ILE A 137 -0.20 -9.45 10.30
N TRP A 138 -0.88 -10.50 9.85
CA TRP A 138 -0.94 -11.79 10.56
C TRP A 138 -0.46 -12.99 9.71
N PRO A 139 0.71 -12.92 9.05
CA PRO A 139 1.15 -13.93 8.08
C PRO A 139 1.23 -15.33 8.69
N ASP A 140 1.76 -15.46 9.90
CA ASP A 140 1.95 -16.75 10.59
C ASP A 140 0.66 -17.42 11.07
N VAL A 141 -0.45 -16.68 11.13
CA VAL A 141 -1.76 -17.13 11.65
C VAL A 141 -2.81 -17.18 10.53
N TRP A 142 -2.48 -16.66 9.34
CA TRP A 142 -3.37 -16.62 8.20
C TRP A 142 -3.66 -18.03 7.67
N SER A 143 -4.91 -18.27 7.27
CA SER A 143 -5.30 -19.55 6.69
C SER A 143 -6.42 -19.37 5.67
N ALA A 144 -6.47 -20.23 4.65
CA ALA A 144 -7.51 -20.17 3.61
C ALA A 144 -8.94 -20.22 4.18
N ARG A 145 -9.14 -20.91 5.33
CA ARG A 145 -10.43 -20.92 6.05
C ARG A 145 -10.75 -19.57 6.70
N MET A 146 -9.76 -18.96 7.37
CA MET A 146 -9.89 -17.61 7.95
C MET A 146 -10.20 -16.59 6.85
N GLU A 147 -9.47 -16.67 5.74
CA GLU A 147 -9.63 -15.82 4.56
C GLU A 147 -11.03 -15.95 3.96
N TYR A 148 -11.52 -17.17 3.73
CA TYR A 148 -12.83 -17.44 3.15
C TYR A 148 -13.98 -16.90 4.02
N ILE A 149 -13.95 -17.16 5.33
CA ILE A 149 -14.99 -16.69 6.25
C ILE A 149 -14.94 -15.15 6.39
N LEU A 150 -13.75 -14.56 6.52
CA LEU A 150 -13.59 -13.12 6.67
C LEU A 150 -13.99 -12.36 5.39
N ASN A 151 -13.66 -12.87 4.21
CA ASN A 151 -14.08 -12.26 2.95
C ASN A 151 -15.62 -12.23 2.81
N ASN A 152 -16.30 -13.35 3.07
CA ASN A 152 -17.78 -13.39 3.08
C ASN A 152 -18.39 -12.51 4.18
N THR A 153 -17.67 -12.27 5.28
CA THR A 153 -18.06 -11.34 6.35
C THR A 153 -17.94 -9.89 5.89
N LEU A 154 -16.81 -9.50 5.29
CA LEU A 154 -16.62 -8.15 4.75
C LEU A 154 -17.63 -7.83 3.66
N LEU A 155 -17.82 -8.73 2.68
CA LEU A 155 -18.80 -8.54 1.60
C LEU A 155 -20.23 -8.40 2.14
N ALA A 156 -20.60 -9.16 3.17
CA ALA A 156 -21.92 -9.08 3.80
C ALA A 156 -22.12 -7.78 4.59
N LEU A 157 -21.07 -7.26 5.23
CA LEU A 157 -21.13 -5.97 5.94
C LEU A 157 -21.15 -4.79 4.97
N LEU A 158 -20.44 -4.86 3.84
CA LEU A 158 -20.47 -3.84 2.80
C LEU A 158 -21.86 -3.72 2.13
N ASP A 159 -22.60 -4.83 2.01
CA ASP A 159 -24.02 -4.82 1.60
C ASP A 159 -24.96 -4.23 2.67
N TYR A 160 -24.56 -4.20 3.94
CA TYR A 160 -25.42 -3.80 5.05
C TYR A 160 -25.24 -2.31 5.41
N PRO A 161 -26.25 -1.45 5.19
CA PRO A 161 -26.13 -0.03 5.43
C PRO A 161 -25.77 0.30 6.90
N GLY A 162 -24.78 1.15 7.09
CA GLY A 162 -24.34 1.61 8.41
C GLY A 162 -23.55 0.57 9.22
N SER A 163 -22.98 -0.43 8.55
CA SER A 163 -22.00 -1.34 9.14
C SER A 163 -20.68 -0.64 9.48
N THR A 164 -19.90 -1.25 10.37
CA THR A 164 -18.55 -0.82 10.76
C THR A 164 -17.70 -2.07 11.00
N LEU A 165 -16.40 -1.93 11.26
CA LEU A 165 -15.54 -3.09 11.57
C LEU A 165 -15.96 -3.86 12.84
N LEU A 166 -16.70 -3.23 13.77
CA LEU A 166 -17.34 -3.95 14.89
C LEU A 166 -18.34 -5.03 14.41
N GLY A 167 -18.92 -4.83 13.21
CA GLY A 167 -19.87 -5.74 12.57
C GLY A 167 -19.31 -7.13 12.30
N ILE A 168 -17.98 -7.26 12.19
CA ILE A 168 -17.31 -8.56 11.97
C ILE A 168 -17.58 -9.50 13.15
N ASN A 169 -17.33 -9.02 14.37
CA ASN A 169 -17.52 -9.82 15.58
C ASN A 169 -19.00 -10.10 15.84
N ARG A 170 -19.89 -9.12 15.58
CA ARG A 170 -21.34 -9.32 15.67
C ARG A 170 -21.82 -10.36 14.66
N LEU A 171 -21.48 -10.25 13.38
CA LEU A 171 -21.94 -11.20 12.35
C LEU A 171 -21.51 -12.65 12.64
N LEU A 172 -20.31 -12.83 13.20
CA LEU A 172 -19.77 -14.13 13.56
C LEU A 172 -20.31 -14.71 14.89
N GLY A 173 -20.77 -13.88 15.84
CA GLY A 173 -21.26 -14.34 17.16
C GLY A 173 -22.78 -14.22 17.39
N ASP A 174 -23.40 -13.14 16.93
CA ASP A 174 -24.79 -12.76 17.21
C ASP A 174 -25.75 -13.28 16.13
N LYS A 175 -26.64 -14.22 16.53
CA LYS A 175 -27.61 -14.86 15.63
C LYS A 175 -28.74 -13.91 15.18
N LYS A 176 -29.19 -12.97 16.04
CA LYS A 176 -30.21 -11.96 15.68
C LYS A 176 -29.63 -10.99 14.65
N TYR A 177 -28.46 -10.41 14.94
CA TYR A 177 -27.77 -9.50 14.01
C TYR A 177 -27.44 -10.18 12.66
N ARG A 178 -27.00 -11.45 12.69
CA ARG A 178 -26.78 -12.22 11.46
C ARG A 178 -28.05 -12.39 10.62
N ARG A 179 -29.20 -12.71 11.22
CA ARG A 179 -30.49 -12.76 10.49
C ARG A 179 -30.76 -11.43 9.78
N ARG A 180 -30.68 -10.30 10.51
CA ARG A 180 -30.92 -8.95 9.96
C ARG A 180 -29.95 -8.57 8.83
N VAL A 181 -28.67 -8.94 8.93
CA VAL A 181 -27.69 -8.72 7.85
C VAL A 181 -28.00 -9.59 6.63
N VAL A 182 -28.17 -10.91 6.84
CA VAL A 182 -28.41 -11.88 5.77
C VAL A 182 -29.72 -11.62 5.01
N GLY A 183 -30.74 -11.09 5.69
CA GLY A 183 -31.99 -10.65 5.06
C GLY A 183 -31.76 -9.60 3.96
N LYS A 184 -30.88 -8.61 4.22
CA LYS A 184 -30.59 -7.48 3.31
C LYS A 184 -29.53 -7.77 2.24
N LEU A 185 -28.89 -8.94 2.25
CA LEU A 185 -27.89 -9.31 1.22
C LEU A 185 -28.51 -9.38 -0.18
N LYS A 186 -27.88 -8.67 -1.11
CA LYS A 186 -28.19 -8.64 -2.54
C LYS A 186 -27.47 -9.76 -3.29
N ASP A 187 -26.20 -10.01 -2.94
CA ASP A 187 -25.36 -11.00 -3.61
C ASP A 187 -25.84 -12.44 -3.27
N PRO A 188 -26.30 -13.23 -4.26
CA PRO A 188 -26.80 -14.58 -4.01
C PRO A 188 -25.72 -15.57 -3.59
N VAL A 189 -24.44 -15.34 -3.93
CA VAL A 189 -23.31 -16.20 -3.55
C VAL A 189 -22.98 -16.00 -2.08
N VAL A 190 -22.82 -14.74 -1.65
CA VAL A 190 -22.58 -14.40 -0.23
C VAL A 190 -23.78 -14.83 0.62
N LYS A 191 -25.01 -14.62 0.13
CA LYS A 191 -26.24 -15.08 0.80
C LYS A 191 -26.29 -16.62 0.92
N ALA A 192 -25.90 -17.34 -0.12
CA ALA A 192 -25.84 -18.81 -0.09
C ALA A 192 -24.78 -19.32 0.89
N PHE A 193 -23.61 -18.68 1.01
CA PHE A 193 -22.63 -19.01 2.06
C PHE A 193 -23.26 -18.90 3.45
N TRP A 194 -23.91 -17.77 3.77
CA TRP A 194 -24.50 -17.57 5.09
C TRP A 194 -25.69 -18.49 5.40
N GLN A 195 -26.56 -18.75 4.42
CA GLN A 195 -27.79 -19.54 4.61
C GLN A 195 -27.58 -21.05 4.48
N ASN A 196 -26.69 -21.51 3.59
CA ASN A 196 -26.56 -22.93 3.24
C ASN A 196 -25.24 -23.55 3.71
N GLU A 197 -24.18 -22.77 3.89
CA GLU A 197 -22.89 -23.30 4.36
C GLU A 197 -22.69 -23.01 5.85
N PHE A 198 -22.54 -21.74 6.21
CA PHE A 198 -22.22 -21.32 7.57
C PHE A 198 -23.30 -21.72 8.58
N ALA A 199 -24.59 -21.60 8.22
CA ALA A 199 -25.70 -22.03 9.06
C ALA A 199 -25.76 -23.55 9.29
N ASN A 200 -25.11 -24.36 8.43
CA ASN A 200 -25.03 -25.81 8.54
C ASN A 200 -23.72 -26.30 9.17
N TYR A 201 -22.82 -25.40 9.59
CA TYR A 201 -21.63 -25.77 10.35
C TYR A 201 -22.02 -26.34 11.72
N PRO A 202 -21.46 -27.49 12.15
CA PRO A 202 -21.59 -27.97 13.52
C PRO A 202 -21.09 -26.91 14.50
N GLU A 203 -21.80 -26.68 15.60
CA GLU A 203 -21.55 -25.53 16.51
C GLU A 203 -20.09 -25.46 17.02
N ARG A 204 -19.48 -26.60 17.34
CA ARG A 204 -18.05 -26.69 17.70
C ARG A 204 -17.14 -26.22 16.57
N TYR A 205 -17.38 -26.72 15.35
CA TYR A 205 -16.61 -26.35 14.17
C TYR A 205 -16.79 -24.87 13.81
N MET A 206 -18.02 -24.34 13.91
CA MET A 206 -18.29 -22.91 13.74
C MET A 206 -17.44 -22.09 14.70
N THR A 207 -17.47 -22.41 16.00
CA THR A 207 -16.70 -21.72 17.06
C THR A 207 -15.19 -21.78 16.80
N GLU A 208 -14.66 -22.97 16.50
CA GLU A 208 -13.24 -23.17 16.16
C GLU A 208 -12.81 -22.47 14.86
N ALA A 209 -13.73 -22.26 13.92
CA ALA A 209 -13.45 -21.59 12.66
C ALA A 209 -13.47 -20.06 12.77
N VAL A 210 -14.34 -19.49 13.60
CA VAL A 210 -14.46 -18.03 13.78
C VAL A 210 -13.53 -17.46 14.85
N ALA A 211 -13.16 -18.24 15.87
CA ALA A 211 -12.33 -17.76 16.97
C ALA A 211 -11.02 -17.08 16.54
N PRO A 212 -10.25 -17.55 15.53
CA PRO A 212 -9.07 -16.84 15.04
C PRO A 212 -9.37 -15.43 14.51
N ILE A 213 -10.49 -15.27 13.78
CA ILE A 213 -10.95 -13.97 13.27
C ILE A 213 -11.34 -13.06 14.43
N GLN A 214 -12.20 -13.56 15.31
CA GLN A 214 -12.70 -12.78 16.46
C GLN A 214 -11.57 -12.35 17.40
N ASN A 215 -10.56 -13.19 17.62
CA ASN A 215 -9.40 -12.84 18.43
C ASN A 215 -8.55 -11.72 17.79
N LYS A 216 -8.29 -11.79 16.49
CA LYS A 216 -7.47 -10.78 15.78
C LYS A 216 -8.20 -9.45 15.60
N ILE A 217 -9.45 -9.50 15.16
CA ILE A 217 -10.30 -8.32 15.02
C ILE A 217 -10.65 -7.73 16.40
N GLY A 218 -10.87 -8.57 17.42
CA GLY A 218 -11.01 -8.15 18.81
C GLY A 218 -9.77 -7.47 19.37
N GLN A 219 -8.56 -7.99 19.11
CA GLN A 219 -7.30 -7.36 19.51
C GLN A 219 -7.20 -5.93 18.94
N PHE A 220 -7.45 -5.76 17.63
CA PHE A 220 -7.44 -4.44 16.97
C PHE A 220 -8.47 -3.47 17.55
N LEU A 221 -9.71 -3.95 17.76
CA LEU A 221 -10.83 -3.14 18.27
C LEU A 221 -10.83 -2.97 19.80
N SER A 222 -9.94 -3.64 20.52
CA SER A 222 -9.78 -3.48 21.98
C SER A 222 -9.16 -2.14 22.35
N ALA A 223 -8.30 -1.60 21.48
CA ALA A 223 -7.71 -0.28 21.63
C ALA A 223 -8.81 0.79 21.42
N THR A 224 -9.35 1.35 22.50
CA THR A 224 -10.37 2.41 22.48
C THR A 224 -10.04 3.54 21.51
N VAL A 225 -8.76 3.91 21.43
CA VAL A 225 -8.18 4.88 20.48
C VAL A 225 -8.58 4.57 19.03
N ILE A 226 -8.34 3.34 18.61
CA ILE A 226 -8.60 2.85 17.25
C ILE A 226 -10.09 2.62 17.05
N ARG A 227 -10.75 1.97 18.02
CA ARG A 227 -12.18 1.67 18.00
C ARG A 227 -13.00 2.94 17.76
N ASN A 228 -12.69 4.02 18.49
CA ASN A 228 -13.43 5.27 18.39
C ASN A 228 -13.22 6.01 17.05
N MET A 229 -12.24 5.61 16.23
CA MET A 229 -12.12 6.06 14.84
C MET A 229 -12.91 5.17 13.87
N VAL A 230 -12.71 3.85 13.94
CA VAL A 230 -13.19 2.89 12.92
C VAL A 230 -14.58 2.31 13.18
N ALA A 231 -15.15 2.54 14.37
CA ALA A 231 -16.50 2.14 14.74
C ALA A 231 -17.54 3.27 14.58
N GLN A 232 -17.15 4.43 14.04
CA GLN A 232 -18.11 5.45 13.64
C GLN A 232 -18.80 5.00 12.36
N VAL A 233 -20.14 5.10 12.32
CA VAL A 233 -20.94 4.67 11.15
C VAL A 233 -20.64 5.50 9.90
N LYS A 234 -20.34 6.79 10.10
CA LYS A 234 -20.01 7.76 9.06
C LYS A 234 -18.62 8.32 9.30
N SER A 235 -17.84 8.43 8.23
CA SER A 235 -16.54 9.08 8.23
C SER A 235 -16.71 10.59 8.39
N THR A 236 -15.81 11.23 9.13
CA THR A 236 -15.76 12.70 9.24
C THR A 236 -14.82 13.33 8.20
N ILE A 237 -14.21 12.50 7.36
CA ILE A 237 -13.22 12.87 6.33
C ILE A 237 -13.68 12.39 4.95
N ASN A 238 -13.53 13.26 3.95
CA ASN A 238 -13.67 12.88 2.54
C ASN A 238 -12.30 13.01 1.86
N ILE A 239 -11.67 11.86 1.57
CA ILE A 239 -10.34 11.81 0.94
C ILE A 239 -10.40 12.27 -0.52
N ARG A 240 -11.45 11.91 -1.26
CA ARG A 240 -11.66 12.31 -2.66
C ARG A 240 -11.77 13.83 -2.80
N GLU A 241 -12.62 14.45 -2.00
CA GLU A 241 -12.75 15.91 -1.90
C GLU A 241 -11.41 16.55 -1.50
N SER A 242 -10.70 15.96 -0.53
CA SER A 242 -9.39 16.47 -0.08
C SER A 242 -8.34 16.45 -1.20
N MET A 243 -8.30 15.39 -2.00
CA MET A 243 -7.38 15.31 -3.14
C MET A 243 -7.76 16.30 -4.26
N ASP A 244 -9.05 16.47 -4.56
CA ASP A 244 -9.53 17.33 -5.67
C ASP A 244 -9.54 18.82 -5.31
N SER A 245 -9.73 19.17 -4.04
CA SER A 245 -9.55 20.54 -3.54
C SER A 245 -8.06 20.91 -3.40
N GLY A 246 -7.18 19.93 -3.18
CA GLY A 246 -5.75 20.14 -2.97
C GLY A 246 -5.40 20.37 -1.49
N LYS A 247 -6.06 19.65 -0.58
CA LYS A 247 -5.82 19.71 0.87
C LYS A 247 -4.50 19.01 1.28
N ILE A 248 -4.12 19.21 2.53
CA ILE A 248 -2.92 18.66 3.16
C ILE A 248 -3.36 17.59 4.16
N ILE A 249 -3.16 16.32 3.85
CA ILE A 249 -3.51 15.18 4.70
C ILE A 249 -2.23 14.72 5.41
N ILE A 250 -2.19 14.80 6.74
CA ILE A 250 -1.02 14.38 7.53
C ILE A 250 -1.46 13.27 8.48
N MET A 251 -0.92 12.07 8.28
CA MET A 251 -1.24 10.87 9.05
C MET A 251 -0.11 10.58 10.03
N ASN A 252 -0.25 11.06 11.26
CA ASN A 252 0.63 10.72 12.37
C ASN A 252 0.17 9.37 12.95
N LEU A 253 0.87 8.31 12.56
CA LEU A 253 0.58 6.93 12.95
C LEU A 253 1.61 6.40 13.95
N SER A 254 2.11 7.28 14.83
CA SER A 254 3.19 6.99 15.79
C SER A 254 3.00 5.66 16.52
N LYS A 255 3.78 4.64 16.12
CA LYS A 255 3.78 3.29 16.70
C LYS A 255 3.95 3.31 18.22
N GLY A 256 4.74 4.25 18.74
CA GLY A 256 4.97 4.43 20.18
C GLY A 256 3.73 4.87 20.97
N ARG A 257 2.75 5.52 20.32
CA ARG A 257 1.49 5.95 20.95
C ARG A 257 0.35 4.96 20.76
N ILE A 258 0.28 4.29 19.61
CA ILE A 258 -0.91 3.51 19.20
C ILE A 258 -0.66 1.99 19.11
N GLY A 259 0.59 1.55 19.20
CA GLY A 259 1.01 0.17 18.98
C GLY A 259 1.38 -0.11 17.52
N GLU A 260 2.31 -1.04 17.29
CA GLU A 260 2.86 -1.28 15.95
C GLU A 260 1.83 -1.88 14.97
N ASP A 261 1.12 -2.94 15.38
CA ASP A 261 0.12 -3.59 14.52
C ASP A 261 -1.04 -2.64 14.18
N ASN A 262 -1.48 -1.84 15.17
CA ASN A 262 -2.53 -0.84 14.97
C ASN A 262 -2.09 0.26 14.00
N SER A 263 -0.83 0.70 14.07
CA SER A 263 -0.23 1.67 13.13
C SER A 263 -0.19 1.10 11.71
N ARG A 264 0.30 -0.13 11.54
CA ARG A 264 0.30 -0.84 10.24
C ARG A 264 -1.11 -0.99 9.66
N LEU A 265 -2.07 -1.41 10.48
CA LEU A 265 -3.45 -1.66 10.05
C LEU A 265 -4.15 -0.36 9.66
N LEU A 266 -4.11 0.67 10.52
CA LEU A 266 -4.73 1.95 10.23
C LEU A 266 -4.08 2.66 9.04
N GLY A 267 -2.74 2.65 8.95
CA GLY A 267 -2.04 3.23 7.81
C GLY A 267 -2.32 2.50 6.50
N GLY A 268 -2.37 1.16 6.53
CA GLY A 268 -2.81 0.36 5.39
C GLY A 268 -4.21 0.75 4.92
N MET A 269 -5.18 0.83 5.84
CA MET A 269 -6.55 1.21 5.52
C MET A 269 -6.67 2.65 4.98
N LEU A 270 -5.94 3.61 5.57
CA LEU A 270 -5.93 5.00 5.10
C LEU A 270 -5.31 5.12 3.70
N ILE A 271 -4.20 4.41 3.44
CA ILE A 271 -3.57 4.33 2.12
C ILE A 271 -4.52 3.67 1.11
N THR A 272 -5.23 2.60 1.48
CA THR A 272 -6.27 2.01 0.64
C THR A 272 -7.42 2.98 0.36
N LYS A 273 -7.85 3.82 1.32
CA LYS A 273 -8.86 4.85 1.02
C LYS A 273 -8.32 5.96 0.10
N VAL A 274 -7.03 6.32 0.19
CA VAL A 274 -6.37 7.23 -0.79
C VAL A 274 -6.29 6.59 -2.18
N GLN A 275 -5.98 5.30 -2.28
CA GLN A 275 -6.04 4.55 -3.55
C GLN A 275 -7.43 4.63 -4.18
N LEU A 276 -8.47 4.28 -3.43
CA LEU A 276 -9.86 4.26 -3.91
C LEU A 276 -10.30 5.66 -4.36
N ALA A 277 -10.04 6.67 -3.52
CA ALA A 277 -10.29 8.08 -3.84
C ALA A 277 -9.53 8.57 -5.08
N ALA A 278 -8.34 8.03 -5.36
CA ALA A 278 -7.63 8.30 -6.60
C ALA A 278 -8.33 7.65 -7.81
N MET A 279 -8.68 6.36 -7.70
CA MET A 279 -9.33 5.59 -8.78
C MET A 279 -10.70 6.15 -9.16
N GLU A 280 -11.47 6.64 -8.17
CA GLU A 280 -12.75 7.32 -8.37
C GLU A 280 -12.66 8.51 -9.34
N ARG A 281 -11.49 9.16 -9.46
CA ARG A 281 -11.24 10.27 -10.41
C ARG A 281 -11.31 9.86 -11.88
N VAL A 282 -11.60 8.59 -12.20
CA VAL A 282 -11.97 8.15 -13.55
C VAL A 282 -13.09 9.02 -14.14
N ASP A 283 -14.00 9.54 -13.30
CA ASP A 283 -15.07 10.48 -13.65
C ASP A 283 -14.60 11.85 -14.20
N THR A 284 -13.36 12.25 -13.91
CA THR A 284 -12.82 13.58 -14.18
C THR A 284 -11.79 13.48 -15.31
N PRO A 285 -11.86 14.29 -16.38
CA PRO A 285 -10.86 14.30 -17.45
C PRO A 285 -9.44 14.52 -16.91
N GLU A 286 -8.44 13.79 -17.42
CA GLU A 286 -7.09 13.79 -16.85
C GLU A 286 -6.45 15.18 -16.76
N GLU A 287 -6.65 16.01 -17.80
CA GLU A 287 -6.23 17.43 -17.86
C GLU A 287 -6.75 18.28 -16.69
N LYS A 288 -7.91 17.91 -16.11
CA LYS A 288 -8.58 18.63 -15.02
C LYS A 288 -8.30 18.04 -13.63
N ARG A 289 -7.66 16.86 -13.54
CA ARG A 289 -7.29 16.24 -12.27
C ARG A 289 -6.13 17.01 -11.65
N LYS A 290 -6.29 17.47 -10.40
CA LYS A 290 -5.17 18.06 -9.64
C LYS A 290 -4.17 16.99 -9.22
N ASP A 291 -2.89 17.28 -9.40
CA ASP A 291 -1.80 16.48 -8.87
C ASP A 291 -1.84 16.43 -7.33
N PHE A 292 -1.73 15.22 -6.79
CA PHE A 292 -1.69 14.94 -5.36
C PHE A 292 -0.45 14.09 -5.04
N PHE A 293 0.39 14.56 -4.11
CA PHE A 293 1.66 13.93 -3.77
C PHE A 293 1.55 13.17 -2.44
N LEU A 294 1.54 11.84 -2.49
CA LEU A 294 1.55 10.99 -1.30
C LEU A 294 2.99 10.59 -0.95
N TYR A 295 3.49 11.17 0.13
CA TYR A 295 4.75 10.84 0.77
C TYR A 295 4.53 9.76 1.82
N VAL A 296 5.25 8.65 1.70
CA VAL A 296 5.19 7.53 2.64
C VAL A 296 6.59 7.29 3.19
N ASP A 297 6.83 7.67 4.45
CA ASP A 297 8.06 7.28 5.15
C ASP A 297 7.90 5.87 5.72
N GLU A 298 9.02 5.13 5.75
CA GLU A 298 9.07 3.71 6.10
C GLU A 298 7.99 2.86 5.38
N PHE A 299 7.89 3.05 4.06
CA PHE A 299 6.94 2.46 3.11
C PHE A 299 6.73 0.95 3.26
N GLN A 300 7.77 0.20 3.65
CA GLN A 300 7.68 -1.25 3.87
C GLN A 300 6.61 -1.64 4.90
N ASN A 301 6.23 -0.75 5.83
CA ASN A 301 5.15 -1.00 6.78
C ASN A 301 3.79 -1.15 6.07
N PHE A 302 3.60 -0.47 4.94
CA PHE A 302 2.32 -0.34 4.24
C PHE A 302 2.30 -1.00 2.84
N ALA A 303 3.47 -1.32 2.29
CA ALA A 303 3.68 -2.06 1.04
C ALA A 303 2.92 -3.41 0.96
N THR A 304 1.71 -3.43 0.42
CA THR A 304 0.89 -4.64 0.15
C THR A 304 0.96 -5.03 -1.34
N GLU A 305 0.56 -6.26 -1.67
CA GLU A 305 0.33 -6.69 -3.07
C GLU A 305 -0.60 -5.73 -3.82
N SER A 306 -1.65 -5.21 -3.15
CA SER A 306 -2.53 -4.20 -3.74
C SER A 306 -1.82 -2.88 -4.07
N PHE A 307 -0.76 -2.52 -3.35
CA PHE A 307 0.04 -1.32 -3.60
C PHE A 307 0.90 -1.46 -4.88
N ALA A 308 1.36 -2.66 -5.22
CA ALA A 308 2.07 -2.93 -6.47
C ALA A 308 1.20 -2.57 -7.69
N ASN A 309 -0.10 -2.86 -7.65
CA ASN A 309 -1.05 -2.48 -8.71
C ASN A 309 -1.23 -0.96 -8.81
N ILE A 310 -1.22 -0.23 -7.68
CA ILE A 310 -1.30 1.24 -7.65
C ILE A 310 -0.15 1.84 -8.46
N LEU A 311 1.07 1.36 -8.26
CA LEU A 311 2.28 1.92 -8.90
C LEU A 311 2.21 1.88 -10.44
N SER A 312 1.52 0.91 -11.01
CA SER A 312 1.33 0.79 -12.46
C SER A 312 0.22 1.69 -13.03
N GLU A 313 -0.72 2.16 -12.20
CA GLU A 313 -1.95 2.84 -12.66
C GLU A 313 -2.11 4.29 -12.16
N ALA A 314 -1.53 4.63 -11.01
CA ALA A 314 -1.75 5.88 -10.28
C ALA A 314 -1.41 7.16 -11.06
N ARG A 315 -0.47 7.09 -12.01
CA ARG A 315 -0.14 8.19 -12.94
C ARG A 315 -1.39 8.79 -13.59
N LYS A 316 -2.29 7.94 -14.10
CA LYS A 316 -3.53 8.38 -14.78
C LYS A 316 -4.42 9.18 -13.82
N TYR A 317 -4.48 8.78 -12.56
CA TYR A 317 -5.29 9.40 -11.51
C TYR A 317 -4.65 10.66 -10.88
N ARG A 318 -3.49 11.10 -11.41
CA ARG A 318 -2.67 12.20 -10.88
C ARG A 318 -2.32 12.01 -9.39
N LEU A 319 -2.14 10.76 -8.97
CA LEU A 319 -1.59 10.39 -7.67
C LEU A 319 -0.10 10.07 -7.84
N SER A 320 0.74 10.98 -7.36
CA SER A 320 2.20 10.81 -7.36
C SER A 320 2.64 10.18 -6.03
N LEU A 321 3.52 9.19 -6.07
CA LEU A 321 3.95 8.44 -4.88
C LEU A 321 5.43 8.71 -4.63
N ILE A 322 5.78 9.13 -3.40
CA ILE A 322 7.16 9.33 -2.96
C ILE A 322 7.38 8.37 -1.80
N MET A 323 8.06 7.26 -2.07
CA MET A 323 8.20 6.13 -1.15
C MET A 323 9.60 6.08 -0.57
N ALA A 324 9.72 6.27 0.74
CA ALA A 324 10.98 6.11 1.45
C ALA A 324 10.98 4.86 2.33
N HIS A 325 12.11 4.16 2.38
CA HIS A 325 12.31 2.99 3.25
C HIS A 325 13.82 2.77 3.47
N GLN A 326 14.19 1.83 4.36
CA GLN A 326 15.59 1.68 4.78
C GLN A 326 16.43 0.77 3.89
N TYR A 327 15.88 -0.38 3.49
CA TYR A 327 16.58 -1.41 2.71
C TYR A 327 15.58 -2.21 1.85
N VAL A 328 16.05 -2.69 0.71
CA VAL A 328 15.22 -3.29 -0.36
C VAL A 328 14.65 -4.64 0.09
N ALA A 329 15.44 -5.43 0.83
CA ALA A 329 15.06 -6.75 1.36
C ALA A 329 13.90 -6.72 2.39
N GLN A 330 13.37 -5.54 2.73
CA GLN A 330 12.20 -5.33 3.58
C GLN A 330 10.88 -5.40 2.79
N LEU A 331 10.94 -5.38 1.46
CA LEU A 331 9.79 -5.49 0.56
C LEU A 331 9.59 -6.94 0.12
N ALA A 332 8.34 -7.33 -0.09
CA ALA A 332 8.01 -8.58 -0.80
C ALA A 332 8.49 -8.47 -2.26
N GLU A 333 8.84 -9.61 -2.86
CA GLU A 333 9.39 -9.71 -4.23
C GLU A 333 8.49 -9.00 -5.26
N GLU A 334 7.19 -9.26 -5.22
CA GLU A 334 6.21 -8.67 -6.14
C GLU A 334 6.11 -7.14 -5.99
N VAL A 335 6.31 -6.61 -4.77
CA VAL A 335 6.29 -5.16 -4.52
C VAL A 335 7.62 -4.52 -4.90
N ARG A 336 8.75 -5.18 -4.63
CA ARG A 336 10.09 -4.76 -5.05
C ARG A 336 10.13 -4.60 -6.57
N ASP A 337 9.66 -5.60 -7.30
CA ASP A 337 9.70 -5.64 -8.75
C ASP A 337 8.72 -4.63 -9.36
N ALA A 338 7.54 -4.45 -8.77
CA ALA A 338 6.61 -3.40 -9.16
C ALA A 338 7.10 -1.98 -8.85
N VAL A 339 7.93 -1.79 -7.82
CA VAL A 339 8.62 -0.51 -7.57
C VAL A 339 9.63 -0.26 -8.68
N PHE A 340 10.63 -1.13 -8.87
CA PHE A 340 11.68 -0.90 -9.88
C PHE A 340 11.13 -0.81 -11.32
N GLY A 341 10.07 -1.56 -11.65
CA GLY A 341 9.43 -1.52 -12.97
C GLY A 341 8.62 -0.25 -13.28
N ASN A 342 8.17 0.51 -12.28
CA ASN A 342 7.26 1.65 -12.48
C ASN A 342 7.80 3.01 -12.02
N VAL A 343 8.81 3.07 -11.15
CA VAL A 343 9.33 4.36 -10.65
C VAL A 343 10.23 5.04 -11.67
N GLY A 344 9.91 6.28 -12.02
CA GLY A 344 10.70 7.08 -12.96
C GLY A 344 11.99 7.62 -12.34
N THR A 345 12.00 7.92 -11.04
CA THR A 345 13.18 8.45 -10.34
C THR A 345 13.55 7.61 -9.13
N ILE A 346 14.84 7.23 -9.06
CA ILE A 346 15.43 6.48 -7.95
C ILE A 346 16.50 7.35 -7.27
N VAL A 347 16.41 7.48 -5.94
CA VAL A 347 17.38 8.21 -5.10
C VAL A 347 17.90 7.31 -3.99
N THR A 348 19.20 7.02 -4.03
CA THR A 348 19.89 6.11 -3.11
C THR A 348 20.88 6.87 -2.24
N PHE A 349 20.63 6.87 -0.93
CA PHE A 349 21.65 7.16 0.09
C PHE A 349 22.42 5.86 0.42
N ARG A 350 23.41 5.92 1.31
CA ARG A 350 24.14 4.74 1.80
C ARG A 350 23.21 3.60 2.28
N VAL A 351 23.35 2.41 1.70
CA VAL A 351 22.63 1.16 2.08
C VAL A 351 23.58 0.05 2.57
N GLY A 352 23.11 -1.20 2.70
CA GLY A 352 23.94 -2.39 2.94
C GLY A 352 24.48 -3.00 1.64
N GLY A 353 25.36 -4.00 1.74
CA GLY A 353 25.95 -4.67 0.57
C GLY A 353 24.91 -5.38 -0.30
N ALA A 354 24.03 -6.18 0.31
CA ALA A 354 22.97 -6.89 -0.42
C ALA A 354 21.97 -5.95 -1.13
N ASP A 355 21.69 -4.78 -0.56
CA ASP A 355 20.88 -3.76 -1.23
C ASP A 355 21.67 -3.08 -2.37
N ALA A 356 22.97 -2.86 -2.16
CA ALA A 356 23.84 -2.22 -3.14
C ALA A 356 24.03 -3.08 -4.41
N GLU A 357 24.08 -4.41 -4.29
CA GLU A 357 24.09 -5.36 -5.42
C GLU A 357 22.87 -5.14 -6.32
N MET A 358 21.66 -5.13 -5.76
CA MET A 358 20.43 -4.86 -6.51
C MET A 358 20.39 -3.43 -7.10
N LEU A 359 20.80 -2.42 -6.32
CA LEU A 359 20.74 -1.02 -6.75
C LEU A 359 21.83 -0.64 -7.76
N ALA A 360 22.98 -1.33 -7.77
CA ALA A 360 24.04 -1.09 -8.75
C ALA A 360 23.59 -1.41 -10.18
N LEU A 361 22.66 -2.35 -10.37
CA LEU A 361 22.07 -2.66 -11.67
C LEU A 361 21.32 -1.45 -12.26
N GLU A 362 20.64 -0.66 -11.43
CA GLU A 362 19.95 0.56 -11.87
C GLU A 362 20.91 1.72 -12.22
N TYR A 363 22.11 1.70 -11.65
CA TYR A 363 23.15 2.72 -11.82
C TYR A 363 24.29 2.31 -12.76
N ALA A 364 24.23 1.12 -13.33
CA ALA A 364 25.24 0.63 -14.27
C ALA A 364 25.23 1.46 -15.58
N PRO A 365 26.40 1.73 -16.20
CA PRO A 365 27.75 1.36 -15.77
C PRO A 365 28.43 2.42 -14.89
N THR A 366 27.71 3.45 -14.42
CA THR A 366 28.29 4.66 -13.82
C THR A 366 28.77 4.48 -12.38
N PHE A 367 28.03 3.72 -11.56
CA PHE A 367 28.40 3.45 -10.16
C PHE A 367 28.41 1.94 -9.89
N ILE A 368 29.32 1.51 -9.01
CA ILE A 368 29.42 0.14 -8.53
C ILE A 368 28.93 0.03 -7.08
N GLU A 369 28.71 -1.21 -6.62
CA GLU A 369 28.22 -1.52 -5.26
C GLU A 369 29.04 -0.82 -4.16
N GLN A 370 30.36 -0.81 -4.30
CA GLN A 370 31.28 -0.20 -3.34
C GLN A 370 31.05 1.32 -3.22
N ASP A 371 30.68 2.00 -4.30
CA ASP A 371 30.37 3.43 -4.25
C ASP A 371 29.13 3.68 -3.38
N ILE A 372 28.08 2.87 -3.59
CA ILE A 372 26.80 2.97 -2.88
C ILE A 372 26.99 2.72 -1.39
N VAL A 373 27.78 1.71 -1.02
CA VAL A 373 28.11 1.38 0.38
C VAL A 373 28.96 2.47 1.04
N ASN A 374 29.78 3.20 0.27
CA ASN A 374 30.68 4.23 0.78
C ASN A 374 30.08 5.65 0.80
N LEU A 375 28.97 5.92 0.10
CA LEU A 375 28.26 7.23 0.06
C LEU A 375 28.26 7.97 1.42
N ALA A 376 28.77 9.20 1.47
CA ALA A 376 28.78 9.98 2.71
C ALA A 376 27.36 10.39 3.17
N LYS A 377 27.22 10.80 4.44
CA LYS A 377 25.94 11.31 4.96
C LYS A 377 25.46 12.51 4.13
N TYR A 378 24.17 12.57 3.81
CA TYR A 378 23.56 13.56 2.91
C TYR A 378 23.97 13.49 1.43
N HIS A 379 24.93 12.64 1.05
CA HIS A 379 25.20 12.34 -0.36
C HIS A 379 24.26 11.25 -0.87
N VAL A 380 23.89 11.38 -2.14
CA VAL A 380 23.04 10.43 -2.85
C VAL A 380 23.61 10.14 -4.24
N PHE A 381 23.33 8.95 -4.74
CA PHE A 381 23.27 8.70 -6.17
C PHE A 381 21.81 8.73 -6.61
N LEU A 382 21.56 9.19 -7.82
CA LEU A 382 20.23 9.22 -8.38
C LEU A 382 20.23 9.02 -9.90
N LYS A 383 19.11 8.49 -10.36
CA LYS A 383 18.69 8.35 -11.75
C LYS A 383 17.42 9.19 -11.84
N LEU A 384 17.57 10.42 -12.32
CA LEU A 384 16.51 11.42 -12.31
C LEU A 384 15.70 11.30 -13.60
N MET A 385 14.38 11.34 -13.52
CA MET A 385 13.56 11.49 -14.72
C MET A 385 13.47 12.95 -15.11
N ILE A 386 13.74 13.24 -16.39
CA ILE A 386 13.83 14.58 -16.95
C ILE A 386 13.12 14.55 -18.31
N ASP A 387 12.03 15.30 -18.43
CA ASP A 387 11.18 15.34 -19.63
C ASP A 387 10.76 13.95 -20.12
N GLY A 388 10.50 13.07 -19.16
CA GLY A 388 10.08 11.69 -19.37
C GLY A 388 11.17 10.69 -19.73
N VAL A 389 12.45 11.10 -19.77
CA VAL A 389 13.61 10.24 -20.03
C VAL A 389 14.40 10.04 -18.74
N ALA A 390 14.91 8.84 -18.49
CA ALA A 390 15.79 8.59 -17.35
C ALA A 390 17.20 9.13 -17.65
N SER A 391 17.73 9.98 -16.76
CA SER A 391 19.08 10.52 -16.88
C SER A 391 20.14 9.43 -16.78
N THR A 392 21.34 9.71 -17.29
CA THR A 392 22.55 9.04 -16.79
C THR A 392 22.60 9.19 -15.27
N PRO A 393 22.97 8.14 -14.50
CA PRO A 393 23.17 8.25 -13.07
C PRO A 393 24.19 9.34 -12.71
N PHE A 394 23.94 10.07 -11.63
CA PHE A 394 24.88 11.07 -11.12
C PHE A 394 24.85 11.16 -9.60
N SER A 395 25.83 11.89 -9.03
CA SER A 395 25.94 12.13 -7.60
C SER A 395 25.45 13.53 -7.23
N ALA A 396 24.86 13.64 -6.04
CA ALA A 396 24.36 14.89 -5.50
C ALA A 396 24.44 14.92 -3.96
N ILE A 397 24.23 16.11 -3.41
CA ILE A 397 24.08 16.35 -1.98
C ILE A 397 22.66 16.87 -1.75
N THR A 398 21.92 16.25 -0.83
CA THR A 398 20.56 16.70 -0.47
C THR A 398 20.59 18.05 0.25
N LEU A 399 19.57 18.88 0.04
CA LEU A 399 19.52 20.19 0.68
C LEU A 399 19.33 20.08 2.21
N PRO A 400 19.89 21.02 3.00
CA PRO A 400 19.53 21.19 4.42
C PRO A 400 18.05 21.58 4.56
N PRO A 401 17.46 21.55 5.77
CA PRO A 401 16.08 22.01 5.99
C PRO A 401 15.83 23.41 5.42
N ILE A 402 14.87 23.55 4.51
CA ILE A 402 14.63 24.81 3.76
C ILE A 402 13.65 25.78 4.43
N GLY A 403 12.91 25.33 5.43
CA GLY A 403 11.87 26.13 6.10
C GLY A 403 12.37 26.86 7.34
N HIS A 404 11.73 27.97 7.67
CA HIS A 404 11.61 28.47 9.04
C HIS A 404 10.29 27.97 9.62
N SER A 405 10.26 27.68 10.93
CA SER A 405 8.99 27.32 11.58
C SER A 405 8.02 28.49 11.51
N THR A 406 6.74 28.17 11.33
CA THR A 406 5.62 29.11 11.36
C THR A 406 4.91 29.12 12.72
N ASP A 407 5.43 28.37 13.70
CA ASP A 407 4.82 28.11 15.02
C ASP A 407 3.33 27.71 14.93
N SER A 408 2.96 27.06 13.81
CA SER A 408 1.56 26.80 13.45
C SER A 408 0.95 25.57 14.10
N ALA A 409 1.75 24.71 14.75
CA ALA A 409 1.33 23.36 15.15
C ALA A 409 0.04 23.35 15.99
N GLU A 410 -0.03 24.14 17.07
CA GLU A 410 -1.24 24.22 17.92
C GLU A 410 -2.48 24.69 17.15
N LYS A 411 -2.30 25.68 16.27
CA LYS A 411 -3.38 26.26 15.47
C LYS A 411 -3.88 25.28 14.41
N VAL A 412 -2.97 24.53 13.77
CA VAL A 412 -3.29 23.45 12.82
C VAL A 412 -4.06 22.33 13.52
N VAL A 413 -3.57 21.85 14.66
CA VAL A 413 -4.25 20.81 15.44
C VAL A 413 -5.65 21.28 15.86
N ARG A 414 -5.79 22.50 16.38
CA ARG A 414 -7.10 23.04 16.79
C ARG A 414 -8.09 23.15 15.63
N VAL A 415 -7.68 23.74 14.50
CA VAL A 415 -8.56 23.89 13.32
C VAL A 415 -8.94 22.53 12.71
N SER A 416 -8.01 21.56 12.71
CA SER A 416 -8.31 20.19 12.27
C SER A 416 -9.31 19.48 13.19
N ARG A 417 -9.18 19.64 14.52
CA ARG A 417 -10.15 19.12 15.51
C ARG A 417 -11.54 19.71 15.29
N GLU A 418 -11.65 21.03 15.16
CA GLU A 418 -12.92 21.74 14.98
C GLU A 418 -13.66 21.29 13.70
N ARG A 419 -12.92 20.92 12.64
CA ARG A 419 -13.48 20.48 11.35
C ARG A 419 -13.80 18.98 11.28
N TYR A 420 -12.89 18.14 11.77
CA TYR A 420 -12.91 16.69 11.49
C TYR A 420 -13.02 15.81 12.74
N GLY A 421 -12.72 16.33 13.93
CA GLY A 421 -12.84 15.61 15.20
C GLY A 421 -14.28 15.55 15.70
N LYS A 422 -14.56 14.57 16.56
CA LYS A 422 -15.81 14.51 17.34
C LYS A 422 -15.50 14.23 18.81
N PRO A 423 -16.23 14.82 19.77
CA PRO A 423 -15.99 14.56 21.19
C PRO A 423 -16.11 13.06 21.50
N ARG A 424 -15.15 12.54 22.26
CA ARG A 424 -15.08 11.11 22.64
C ARG A 424 -16.40 10.57 23.19
N GLU A 425 -17.04 11.32 24.08
CA GLU A 425 -18.28 10.90 24.76
C GLU A 425 -19.42 10.63 23.76
N GLU A 426 -19.64 11.53 22.80
CA GLU A 426 -20.65 11.33 21.74
C GLU A 426 -20.41 10.05 20.92
N ILE A 427 -19.14 9.68 20.73
CA ILE A 427 -18.75 8.52 19.93
C ILE A 427 -18.95 7.24 20.72
N GLU A 428 -18.53 7.21 21.99
CA GLU A 428 -18.70 6.05 22.86
C GLU A 428 -20.19 5.75 23.10
N ASP A 429 -21.03 6.79 23.26
CA ASP A 429 -22.48 6.67 23.28
C ASP A 429 -23.06 6.04 22.00
N LYS A 430 -22.62 6.52 20.82
CA LYS A 430 -23.06 5.99 19.52
C LYS A 430 -22.62 4.53 19.34
N ILE A 431 -21.39 4.19 19.75
CA ILE A 431 -20.86 2.82 19.70
C ILE A 431 -21.62 1.90 20.66
N LEU A 432 -21.96 2.36 21.87
CA LEU A 432 -22.69 1.57 22.85
C LEU A 432 -24.10 1.21 22.34
N ARG A 433 -24.81 2.19 21.76
CA ARG A 433 -26.11 1.97 21.12
C ARG A 433 -25.99 1.07 19.89
N TRP A 434 -25.02 1.31 19.01
CA TRP A 434 -24.76 0.50 17.82
C TRP A 434 -24.43 -0.96 18.16
N SER A 435 -23.70 -1.20 19.27
CA SER A 435 -23.31 -2.55 19.69
C SER A 435 -24.43 -3.34 20.39
N GLY A 436 -25.57 -2.71 20.70
CA GLY A 436 -26.67 -3.34 21.45
C GLY A 436 -26.37 -3.52 22.94
N MET A 437 -25.43 -2.75 23.49
CA MET A 437 -25.01 -2.85 24.91
C MET A 437 -25.52 -1.69 25.79
N GLY A 438 -26.39 -0.81 25.28
CA GLY A 438 -26.93 0.32 26.06
C GLY A 438 -28.33 0.74 25.65
N GLY A 439 -29.30 0.40 26.50
CA GLY A 439 -30.72 0.76 26.34
C GLY A 439 -31.55 -0.31 25.61
N PRO A 440 -32.86 -0.40 25.90
CA PRO A 440 -33.69 -1.52 25.46
C PRO A 440 -33.74 -1.62 23.93
N GLU A 441 -33.72 -2.87 23.42
CA GLU A 441 -34.13 -3.13 22.04
C GLU A 441 -35.54 -2.57 21.85
N THR A 442 -35.82 -1.93 20.72
CA THR A 442 -37.16 -1.42 20.44
C THR A 442 -38.14 -2.58 20.44
N GLU A 443 -39.06 -2.60 21.42
CA GLU A 443 -39.96 -3.73 21.74
C GLU A 443 -40.79 -4.24 20.53
N GLY A 444 -40.90 -3.45 19.47
CA GLY A 444 -41.48 -3.87 18.19
C GLY A 444 -40.64 -4.84 17.35
N GLU A 445 -39.29 -4.74 17.35
CA GLU A 445 -38.44 -5.68 16.59
C GLU A 445 -38.36 -7.05 17.30
N GLU A 446 -38.27 -7.09 18.63
CA GLU A 446 -38.22 -8.36 19.38
C GLU A 446 -39.53 -9.16 19.22
N ALA A 447 -40.68 -8.48 19.27
CA ALA A 447 -41.99 -9.12 19.11
C ALA A 447 -42.25 -9.66 17.68
N GLU A 448 -41.55 -9.16 16.65
CA GLU A 448 -41.60 -9.72 15.29
C GLU A 448 -40.59 -10.86 15.11
N ASP A 449 -39.34 -10.71 15.58
CA ASP A 449 -38.32 -11.76 15.52
C ASP A 449 -38.75 -13.03 16.30
N GLU A 450 -39.38 -12.90 17.47
CA GLU A 450 -39.91 -14.04 18.24
C GLU A 450 -41.07 -14.75 17.54
N ARG A 451 -41.91 -14.00 16.80
CA ARG A 451 -43.01 -14.59 16.02
C ARG A 451 -42.50 -15.34 14.80
N GLU A 452 -41.55 -14.77 14.04
CA GLU A 452 -40.92 -15.47 12.93
C GLU A 452 -40.16 -16.73 13.38
N GLU A 453 -39.50 -16.69 14.54
CA GLU A 453 -38.77 -17.83 15.09
C GLU A 453 -39.74 -18.95 15.55
N ALA A 454 -40.87 -18.61 16.15
CA ALA A 454 -41.95 -19.56 16.48
C ALA A 454 -42.61 -20.17 15.23
N GLU A 455 -42.84 -19.37 14.18
CA GLU A 455 -43.38 -19.88 12.90
C GLU A 455 -42.37 -20.80 12.18
N MET A 456 -41.08 -20.46 12.19
CA MET A 456 -40.03 -21.29 11.62
C MET A 456 -39.78 -22.59 12.40
N GLU A 457 -39.92 -22.59 13.73
CA GLU A 457 -39.93 -23.83 14.53
C GLU A 457 -41.15 -24.70 14.18
N MET A 458 -42.36 -24.13 14.11
CA MET A 458 -43.55 -24.88 13.68
C MET A 458 -43.42 -25.47 12.27
N ALA A 459 -42.82 -24.72 11.33
CA ALA A 459 -42.54 -25.20 9.97
C ALA A 459 -41.48 -26.31 9.91
N ARG A 460 -40.52 -26.31 10.86
CA ARG A 460 -39.54 -27.40 11.01
C ARG A 460 -40.16 -28.63 11.66
N ALA A 461 -40.97 -28.46 12.70
CA ALA A 461 -41.66 -29.56 13.39
C ALA A 461 -42.63 -30.31 12.46
N THR A 462 -43.46 -29.59 11.70
CA THR A 462 -44.41 -30.19 10.74
C THR A 462 -43.76 -30.93 9.57
N ARG A 463 -42.49 -30.64 9.23
CA ARG A 463 -41.73 -31.41 8.23
C ARG A 463 -41.22 -32.76 8.73
N VAL A 464 -41.13 -32.98 10.05
CA VAL A 464 -40.63 -34.24 10.64
C VAL A 464 -41.77 -35.25 10.89
N SER A 465 -43.01 -34.77 11.01
CA SER A 465 -44.17 -35.58 11.44
C SER A 465 -45.14 -35.98 10.29
N ARG A 466 -44.65 -36.70 9.27
CA ARG A 466 -45.52 -37.49 8.36
C ARG A 466 -45.03 -38.95 8.29
N PRO A 467 -45.78 -39.93 8.82
CA PRO A 467 -45.39 -41.33 8.75
C PRO A 467 -45.58 -41.88 7.33
N ALA A 468 -44.65 -42.72 6.89
CA ALA A 468 -44.72 -43.40 5.60
C ALA A 468 -45.55 -44.69 5.70
N SER A 469 -46.77 -44.68 5.16
CA SER A 469 -47.60 -45.89 4.98
C SER A 469 -48.33 -45.86 3.64
N GLY A 470 -48.36 -47.01 2.94
CA GLY A 470 -49.09 -47.18 1.68
C GLY A 470 -48.23 -47.33 0.43
N ARG A 471 -47.56 -48.47 0.26
CA ARG A 471 -47.13 -48.95 -1.06
C ARG A 471 -48.25 -49.79 -1.68
N SER A 472 -48.78 -49.37 -2.83
CA SER A 472 -49.57 -50.22 -3.74
C SER A 472 -49.01 -50.08 -5.17
N ALA A 473 -49.09 -51.17 -5.94
CA ALA A 473 -48.41 -51.32 -7.23
C ALA A 473 -49.08 -50.52 -8.38
N PRO A 474 -48.34 -50.18 -9.46
CA PRO A 474 -48.89 -49.43 -10.59
C PRO A 474 -49.75 -50.32 -11.52
N PRO A 475 -50.88 -49.80 -12.05
CA PRO A 475 -51.66 -50.46 -13.11
C PRO A 475 -51.01 -50.24 -14.52
N PRO A 476 -51.41 -51.03 -15.54
CA PRO A 476 -50.67 -51.14 -16.80
C PRO A 476 -50.88 -49.98 -17.78
N ALA A 477 -49.97 -49.87 -18.75
CA ALA A 477 -49.91 -48.80 -19.73
C ALA A 477 -51.10 -48.77 -20.71
N VAL A 478 -51.67 -47.58 -20.91
CA VAL A 478 -52.66 -47.27 -21.96
C VAL A 478 -52.00 -46.37 -23.00
N LYS A 479 -52.08 -46.73 -24.28
CA LYS A 479 -51.58 -45.91 -25.41
C LYS A 479 -52.46 -44.67 -25.63
N PRO A 480 -51.91 -43.46 -25.73
CA PRO A 480 -52.67 -42.30 -26.22
C PRO A 480 -52.94 -42.43 -27.73
N ARG A 481 -54.16 -42.12 -28.16
CA ARG A 481 -54.49 -41.80 -29.56
C ARG A 481 -54.16 -40.33 -29.86
N GLU A 482 -53.90 -40.03 -31.12
CA GLU A 482 -53.60 -38.68 -31.61
C GLU A 482 -54.81 -37.72 -31.47
N PRO A 483 -54.55 -36.44 -31.14
CA PRO A 483 -55.46 -35.34 -31.41
C PRO A 483 -55.00 -34.50 -32.61
N GLU A 484 -55.88 -34.30 -33.58
CA GLU A 484 -55.67 -33.33 -34.67
C GLU A 484 -55.51 -31.91 -34.11
N ARG A 485 -54.58 -31.13 -34.70
CA ARG A 485 -54.35 -29.72 -34.35
C ARG A 485 -54.88 -28.79 -35.44
N ARG A 486 -55.59 -27.74 -35.04
CA ARG A 486 -55.78 -26.53 -35.86
C ARG A 486 -54.64 -25.54 -35.66
N GLU A 487 -54.47 -24.66 -36.63
CA GLU A 487 -53.24 -23.93 -36.93
C GLU A 487 -52.95 -22.70 -36.05
N ALA A 488 -51.68 -22.28 -36.05
CA ALA A 488 -51.19 -20.98 -35.62
C ALA A 488 -50.03 -20.54 -36.55
N PRO A 489 -49.79 -19.24 -36.78
CA PRO A 489 -49.11 -18.74 -37.98
C PRO A 489 -47.56 -18.80 -37.96
N GLU A 490 -46.98 -18.76 -39.16
CA GLU A 490 -45.56 -18.97 -39.45
C GLU A 490 -44.60 -17.82 -39.04
N ARG A 491 -43.33 -18.19 -38.85
CA ARG A 491 -42.16 -17.31 -39.06
C ARG A 491 -41.08 -18.07 -39.86
N PRO A 492 -40.23 -17.38 -40.65
CA PRO A 492 -39.46 -18.03 -41.72
C PRO A 492 -38.18 -18.73 -41.24
N LYS A 493 -37.72 -19.74 -41.99
CA LYS A 493 -36.43 -20.42 -41.80
C LYS A 493 -35.42 -20.04 -42.89
N LEU A 494 -34.15 -19.99 -42.52
CA LEU A 494 -33.00 -20.15 -43.43
C LEU A 494 -32.23 -21.44 -43.06
N PRO A 495 -31.53 -22.09 -44.01
CA PRO A 495 -31.13 -23.49 -43.87
C PRO A 495 -29.73 -23.71 -43.29
N GLU A 496 -29.57 -24.82 -42.55
CA GLU A 496 -28.25 -25.37 -42.17
C GLU A 496 -27.62 -26.16 -43.33
N LYS A 497 -26.29 -26.14 -43.43
CA LYS A 497 -25.50 -27.08 -44.23
C LYS A 497 -24.38 -27.69 -43.39
N THR A 498 -24.37 -29.01 -43.28
CA THR A 498 -23.32 -29.79 -42.62
C THR A 498 -22.06 -29.87 -43.49
N ILE A 499 -20.88 -29.67 -42.91
CA ILE A 499 -19.57 -29.79 -43.60
C ILE A 499 -18.80 -31.00 -43.03
N SER A 500 -18.02 -31.67 -43.88
CA SER A 500 -17.34 -32.93 -43.57
C SER A 500 -15.90 -32.73 -43.07
N LEU A 501 -15.43 -33.67 -42.25
CA LEU A 501 -14.14 -33.63 -41.53
C LEU A 501 -12.88 -33.88 -42.41
N LYS A 502 -12.95 -33.63 -43.72
CA LYS A 502 -11.81 -33.73 -44.66
C LYS A 502 -11.22 -32.40 -45.12
N ASP A 503 -11.86 -31.27 -44.81
CA ASP A 503 -11.46 -29.94 -45.32
C ASP A 503 -10.54 -29.14 -44.37
N LEU A 504 -10.09 -29.75 -43.27
CA LEU A 504 -9.21 -29.12 -42.27
C LEU A 504 -7.74 -29.55 -42.44
N ALA A 505 -7.07 -28.92 -43.40
CA ALA A 505 -5.61 -28.86 -43.50
C ALA A 505 -5.14 -27.38 -43.53
N PRO A 506 -4.07 -27.01 -42.81
CA PRO A 506 -3.71 -25.60 -42.63
C PRO A 506 -3.16 -24.98 -43.91
N ARG A 507 -3.74 -23.85 -44.34
CA ARG A 507 -3.18 -23.00 -45.40
C ARG A 507 -2.44 -21.80 -44.79
N GLN A 508 -1.35 -21.42 -45.44
CA GLN A 508 -0.43 -20.36 -45.00
C GLN A 508 -1.10 -18.98 -44.99
N MET A 509 -0.68 -18.10 -44.07
CA MET A 509 -1.12 -16.70 -44.03
C MET A 509 -0.40 -15.88 -45.12
N PRO A 510 -1.11 -14.96 -45.81
CA PRO A 510 -0.48 -14.00 -46.73
C PRO A 510 0.24 -12.89 -45.96
N ALA A 511 1.30 -12.35 -46.57
CA ALA A 511 2.09 -11.27 -45.99
C ALA A 511 1.34 -9.93 -45.99
N ILE A 512 1.54 -9.14 -44.92
CA ILE A 512 1.08 -7.75 -44.85
C ILE A 512 2.00 -6.90 -45.73
N ILE A 513 1.44 -6.26 -46.75
CA ILE A 513 2.16 -5.34 -47.64
C ILE A 513 2.25 -3.97 -46.95
N VAL A 514 3.48 -3.49 -46.76
CA VAL A 514 3.78 -2.15 -46.26
C VAL A 514 3.80 -1.17 -47.43
N HIS A 515 3.12 -0.03 -47.31
CA HIS A 515 3.24 1.07 -48.28
C HIS A 515 4.61 1.76 -48.14
N PRO A 516 5.37 1.97 -49.23
CA PRO A 516 6.57 2.80 -49.20
C PRO A 516 6.20 4.30 -49.14
N PRO A 517 7.07 5.17 -48.58
CA PRO A 517 6.86 6.61 -48.57
C PRO A 517 7.05 7.22 -49.96
N VAL A 518 6.35 8.33 -50.22
CA VAL A 518 6.48 9.15 -51.43
C VAL A 518 7.63 10.14 -51.23
N GLU A 519 8.75 9.96 -51.92
CA GLU A 519 9.77 11.00 -52.09
C GLU A 519 9.39 11.92 -53.27
N GLN A 520 9.47 13.23 -53.05
CA GLN A 520 9.43 14.23 -54.13
C GLN A 520 10.85 14.47 -54.64
N ASN A 521 11.07 14.28 -55.94
CA ASN A 521 12.35 14.59 -56.58
C ASN A 521 12.56 16.11 -56.72
N ALA A 522 13.71 16.59 -56.24
CA ALA A 522 14.39 17.75 -56.79
C ALA A 522 15.89 17.40 -56.92
N ALA A 523 16.41 17.47 -58.13
CA ALA A 523 17.77 17.02 -58.45
C ALA A 523 18.84 18.06 -58.07
N VAL A 524 20.09 17.60 -57.87
CA VAL A 524 21.32 18.07 -58.56
C VAL A 524 22.58 17.38 -57.97
N GLY A 525 23.48 16.92 -58.84
CA GLY A 525 24.93 16.86 -58.57
C GLY A 525 25.54 15.60 -57.92
N ARG A 526 26.18 14.73 -58.73
CA ARG A 526 27.38 13.94 -58.33
C ARG A 526 28.65 14.72 -58.72
N PRO A 527 29.83 14.43 -58.15
CA PRO A 527 30.71 13.41 -58.76
C PRO A 527 31.48 12.48 -57.79
N ASN A 528 32.01 11.40 -58.40
CA ASN A 528 32.70 10.21 -57.89
C ASN A 528 33.90 10.37 -56.94
N ALA A 529 34.05 9.40 -56.02
CA ALA A 529 35.16 8.44 -55.85
C ALA A 529 34.79 7.46 -54.70
N GLY A 530 35.12 6.16 -54.63
CA GLY A 530 35.95 5.29 -55.47
C GLY A 530 37.08 4.63 -54.65
N PHE A 531 36.95 3.36 -54.21
CA PHE A 531 38.05 2.39 -53.99
C PHE A 531 37.54 0.98 -53.62
N GLN A 532 38.33 -0.07 -53.94
CA GLN A 532 38.02 -1.51 -53.75
C GLN A 532 39.14 -2.28 -53.01
N SER A 533 38.77 -3.35 -52.29
CA SER A 533 39.56 -4.58 -51.98
C SER A 533 38.70 -5.49 -51.05
N VAL A 534 38.33 -6.77 -51.26
CA VAL A 534 38.94 -7.98 -51.89
C VAL A 534 40.23 -8.39 -51.15
N SER A 535 40.39 -9.53 -50.46
CA SER A 535 40.13 -10.98 -50.73
C SER A 535 39.97 -11.79 -49.39
N GLN A 536 39.29 -12.95 -49.26
CA GLN A 536 39.59 -14.36 -49.67
C GLN A 536 40.93 -14.93 -49.14
N SER A 537 41.11 -16.20 -48.68
CA SER A 537 40.23 -17.40 -48.52
C SER A 537 40.91 -18.61 -47.80
N ALA A 538 40.09 -19.57 -47.29
CA ALA A 538 40.25 -21.05 -47.25
C ALA A 538 41.43 -21.82 -46.56
N ALA A 539 41.07 -22.59 -45.51
CA ALA A 539 41.29 -24.04 -45.23
C ALA A 539 42.60 -24.82 -45.56
N ASN A 540 43.15 -25.57 -44.57
CA ASN A 540 43.04 -27.06 -44.52
C ASN A 540 43.53 -27.74 -43.19
N LYS A 541 43.14 -29.01 -42.99
CA LYS A 541 43.50 -29.98 -41.91
C LYS A 541 44.73 -30.86 -42.33
N PRO A 542 45.34 -31.84 -41.57
CA PRO A 542 44.65 -32.87 -40.72
C PRO A 542 45.42 -33.61 -39.54
N LEU A 543 44.67 -34.49 -38.81
CA LEU A 543 45.07 -35.72 -38.02
C LEU A 543 46.02 -35.62 -36.77
N ALA A 544 45.97 -36.45 -35.70
CA ALA A 544 44.96 -37.41 -35.18
C ALA A 544 45.27 -37.95 -33.73
N ARG A 545 44.24 -38.59 -33.12
CA ARG A 545 44.22 -39.68 -32.08
C ARG A 545 44.20 -39.30 -30.57
N ASP A 546 43.47 -39.99 -29.67
CA ASP A 546 42.39 -41.02 -29.76
C ASP A 546 41.67 -41.24 -28.38
N GLN A 547 40.49 -41.89 -28.38
CA GLN A 547 39.73 -42.53 -27.24
C GLN A 547 39.09 -41.61 -26.17
N GLY A 548 37.86 -41.82 -25.68
CA GLY A 548 36.79 -42.77 -26.04
C GLY A 548 35.52 -42.60 -25.15
N ALA A 549 34.32 -42.80 -25.71
CA ALA A 549 33.00 -42.74 -25.03
C ALA A 549 32.34 -44.15 -24.92
N PRO A 550 31.12 -44.38 -24.33
CA PRO A 550 29.79 -43.94 -24.83
C PRO A 550 28.80 -43.55 -23.67
N GLY A 551 27.48 -43.26 -23.78
CA GLY A 551 26.42 -43.45 -24.80
C GLY A 551 25.62 -44.77 -24.59
N PHE A 552 24.28 -44.91 -24.77
CA PHE A 552 23.19 -44.00 -25.17
C PHE A 552 21.78 -44.67 -24.93
N GLU A 553 20.71 -43.88 -24.69
CA GLU A 553 19.26 -44.05 -25.06
C GLU A 553 18.17 -45.07 -24.54
N MET A 554 16.96 -44.47 -24.37
CA MET A 554 15.53 -44.89 -24.61
C MET A 554 14.89 -46.23 -24.13
N ASN A 555 13.75 -46.14 -23.39
CA ASN A 555 12.37 -46.22 -23.99
C ASN A 555 11.14 -46.12 -23.05
N LYS A 556 10.10 -45.44 -23.54
CA LYS A 556 8.63 -45.68 -23.52
C LYS A 556 7.90 -46.56 -22.44
N ARG A 557 6.78 -45.98 -21.97
CA ARG A 557 5.38 -46.52 -21.84
C ARG A 557 4.84 -47.19 -20.55
N LYS A 558 3.63 -46.71 -20.19
CA LYS A 558 2.45 -47.40 -19.56
C LYS A 558 2.49 -47.79 -18.06
N ARG A 559 1.71 -47.07 -17.24
CA ARG A 559 1.24 -47.49 -15.89
C ARG A 559 -0.15 -48.16 -15.95
N ARG A 560 -0.36 -49.31 -15.29
CA ARG A 560 -1.68 -49.83 -14.86
C ARG A 560 -1.58 -50.58 -13.52
N ARG A 561 -2.35 -50.10 -12.53
CA ARG A 561 -3.01 -50.80 -11.38
C ARG A 561 -2.43 -52.14 -10.84
N LYS A 562 -2.29 -52.23 -9.50
CA LYS A 562 -3.19 -53.05 -8.64
C LYS A 562 -3.10 -52.75 -7.12
N LYS A 563 -4.12 -53.20 -6.37
CA LYS A 563 -4.38 -53.05 -4.92
C LYS A 563 -3.98 -54.29 -4.10
N LYS A 564 -3.75 -54.13 -2.79
CA LYS A 564 -4.15 -54.98 -1.62
C LYS A 564 -3.74 -54.18 -0.35
N LYS A 565 -4.49 -53.91 0.73
CA LYS A 565 -5.74 -54.40 1.40
C LYS A 565 -5.55 -55.56 2.41
N GLY A 566 -5.90 -55.30 3.69
CA GLY A 566 -6.01 -56.23 4.84
C GLY A 566 -5.28 -55.67 6.09
N GLN A 567 -5.91 -55.14 7.15
CA GLN A 567 -6.75 -55.77 8.21
C GLN A 567 -5.96 -56.72 9.13
N PHE A 568 -6.13 -56.80 10.45
CA PHE A 568 -6.79 -56.04 11.56
C PHE A 568 -6.56 -56.96 12.80
N GLY A 569 -6.39 -56.45 14.03
CA GLY A 569 -6.26 -57.35 15.20
C GLY A 569 -6.04 -56.63 16.54
N ALA A 570 -6.91 -56.91 17.50
CA ALA A 570 -6.89 -56.49 18.92
C ALA A 570 -7.74 -57.54 19.70
N PRO A 571 -7.95 -57.46 21.03
CA PRO A 571 -7.23 -56.76 22.12
C PRO A 571 -6.81 -57.72 23.28
N GLN A 572 -6.16 -57.24 24.36
CA GLN A 572 -6.55 -57.50 25.78
C GLN A 572 -5.56 -56.97 26.87
N SER A 573 -6.06 -56.02 27.66
CA SER A 573 -6.01 -55.83 29.12
C SER A 573 -4.90 -56.35 30.08
N GLN A 574 -4.62 -55.47 31.07
CA GLN A 574 -4.09 -55.66 32.44
C GLN A 574 -2.57 -55.57 32.68
N GLY A 575 -2.19 -54.84 33.76
CA GLY A 575 -0.83 -54.72 34.28
C GLY A 575 -0.45 -53.29 34.70
N ALA A 576 -0.72 -52.93 35.95
CA ALA A 576 -0.32 -51.62 36.51
C ALA A 576 1.12 -51.66 37.07
N GLN A 577 1.93 -50.61 36.83
CA GLN A 577 3.00 -50.17 37.75
C GLN A 577 3.62 -48.79 37.36
N HIS A 578 3.92 -48.01 38.41
CA HIS A 578 4.77 -46.81 38.48
C HIS A 578 4.88 -45.84 37.28
N ALA A 579 4.12 -44.74 37.36
CA ALA A 579 4.50 -43.47 36.74
C ALA A 579 5.61 -42.78 37.56
N GLN A 580 6.81 -42.65 36.99
CA GLN A 580 7.85 -41.76 37.52
C GLN A 580 7.58 -40.31 37.07
N ARG A 581 7.70 -39.35 37.99
CA ARG A 581 7.56 -37.92 37.69
C ARG A 581 8.77 -37.40 36.91
N PRO A 582 8.60 -36.45 35.96
CA PRO A 582 9.73 -35.72 35.40
C PRO A 582 10.41 -34.84 36.47
N PRO A 583 11.72 -34.56 36.36
CA PRO A 583 12.46 -33.76 37.32
C PRO A 583 12.09 -32.26 37.26
N PRO A 584 12.25 -31.51 38.37
CA PRO A 584 11.93 -30.08 38.42
C PRO A 584 12.96 -29.21 37.68
N PRO A 585 12.56 -28.01 37.20
CA PRO A 585 13.45 -27.09 36.49
C PRO A 585 14.53 -26.50 37.41
N GLN A 586 15.72 -26.29 36.84
CA GLN A 586 16.88 -25.73 37.54
C GLN A 586 16.73 -24.23 37.83
N GLN A 587 17.24 -23.78 38.98
CA GLN A 587 17.21 -22.40 39.42
C GLN A 587 18.20 -21.53 38.64
N VAL A 588 17.70 -20.45 38.04
CA VAL A 588 18.53 -19.38 37.46
C VAL A 588 18.85 -18.35 38.56
N GLN A 589 20.12 -17.98 38.68
CA GLN A 589 20.60 -17.03 39.70
C GLN A 589 20.15 -15.59 39.41
N GLN A 590 19.80 -14.85 40.45
CA GLN A 590 19.40 -13.44 40.36
C GLN A 590 20.62 -12.50 40.31
N PRO A 591 20.63 -11.47 39.44
CA PRO A 591 21.49 -10.30 39.61
C PRO A 591 20.92 -9.35 40.68
N GLN A 592 21.80 -8.77 41.51
CA GLN A 592 21.41 -7.91 42.62
C GLN A 592 20.99 -6.49 42.20
N GLN A 593 20.11 -5.87 43.00
CA GLN A 593 19.63 -4.51 42.82
C GLN A 593 20.64 -3.46 43.32
N SER A 594 20.85 -2.39 42.57
CA SER A 594 21.50 -1.16 43.06
C SER A 594 20.47 -0.06 43.30
N GLN A 595 20.41 0.46 44.53
CA GLN A 595 19.50 1.55 44.91
C GLN A 595 20.16 2.93 44.79
N ILE A 596 19.35 3.92 44.45
CA ILE A 596 19.71 5.33 44.31
C ILE A 596 19.73 6.00 45.69
N VAL A 597 20.82 6.72 46.02
CA VAL A 597 20.88 7.59 47.22
C VAL A 597 21.30 9.01 46.83
N ARG A 598 20.61 10.01 47.40
CA ARG A 598 20.81 11.45 47.16
C ARG A 598 22.01 12.01 47.95
N PRO A 599 22.75 13.01 47.44
CA PRO A 599 23.62 13.86 48.27
C PRO A 599 22.81 14.91 49.04
N LYS A 600 23.17 15.14 50.31
CA LYS A 600 22.77 16.31 51.12
C LYS A 600 23.84 17.41 51.08
N GLN A 601 23.50 18.60 51.55
CA GLN A 601 24.30 19.83 51.47
C GLN A 601 25.31 20.03 52.63
N GLN A 602 26.21 21.01 52.43
CA GLN A 602 26.96 21.84 53.41
C GLN A 602 28.18 21.21 54.15
N PRO A 603 29.12 22.03 54.69
CA PRO A 603 29.18 23.51 54.74
C PRO A 603 30.45 24.16 54.12
N ARG A 604 30.56 25.49 54.25
CA ARG A 604 31.72 26.34 53.88
C ARG A 604 32.88 26.19 54.87
N GLU A 605 34.11 26.44 54.40
CA GLU A 605 35.12 27.20 55.17
C GLU A 605 36.18 27.85 54.23
N THR A 606 36.86 28.88 54.73
CA THR A 606 37.95 29.68 54.10
C THR A 606 38.94 29.99 55.25
N PRO A 607 40.26 30.22 55.07
CA PRO A 607 40.74 31.41 54.33
C PRO A 607 42.21 31.35 53.79
N GLN A 608 42.73 32.52 53.37
CA GLN A 608 44.14 32.93 53.18
C GLN A 608 44.91 32.29 51.99
N ARG A 609 45.52 33.02 51.02
CA ARG A 609 46.19 34.34 50.90
C ARG A 609 47.70 34.28 51.11
N GLU A 610 48.45 34.23 50.00
CA GLU A 610 49.86 34.64 49.95
C GLU A 610 50.15 35.45 48.67
N GLN A 611 51.18 36.31 48.71
CA GLN A 611 51.42 37.39 47.74
C GLN A 611 52.81 37.30 47.09
N SER A 612 52.88 37.60 45.79
CA SER A 612 53.99 38.32 45.11
C SER A 612 53.47 38.75 43.73
N SER A 613 53.50 40.00 43.24
CA SER A 613 54.58 41.01 43.10
C SER A 613 55.74 40.45 42.27
N ARG A 614 55.85 40.69 40.95
CA ARG A 614 56.11 41.97 40.23
C ARG A 614 56.03 41.71 38.69
N ASP A 615 55.98 42.65 37.73
CA ASP A 615 55.97 44.14 37.69
C ASP A 615 55.22 44.63 36.39
N GLU A 616 55.49 45.85 35.90
CA GLU A 616 54.83 46.58 34.78
C GLU A 616 55.41 46.21 33.38
N THR A 617 54.78 46.41 32.21
CA THR A 617 54.15 47.62 31.61
C THR A 617 53.27 47.25 30.37
N PRO A 618 52.43 48.16 29.82
CA PRO A 618 51.33 47.81 28.89
C PRO A 618 51.62 47.99 27.39
N SER A 619 50.98 47.17 26.55
CA SER A 619 50.85 47.37 25.10
C SER A 619 49.38 47.46 24.65
N LYS A 620 49.10 48.31 23.65
CA LYS A 620 47.74 48.77 23.30
C LYS A 620 46.88 47.69 22.60
N PRO A 621 45.54 47.73 22.77
CA PRO A 621 44.64 46.79 22.09
C PRO A 621 44.48 47.09 20.59
N ILE A 622 44.37 46.02 19.81
CA ILE A 622 43.95 46.04 18.40
C ILE A 622 42.41 46.16 18.36
N PRO A 623 41.81 47.04 17.53
CA PRO A 623 40.36 47.15 17.45
C PRO A 623 39.74 45.94 16.73
N PRO A 624 38.56 45.45 17.18
CA PRO A 624 37.86 44.36 16.49
C PRO A 624 37.31 44.82 15.13
N SER A 625 37.50 44.00 14.11
CA SER A 625 36.90 44.19 12.80
C SER A 625 35.37 44.03 12.87
N GLN A 626 34.66 44.93 12.18
CA GLN A 626 33.21 44.87 12.07
C GLN A 626 32.78 43.61 11.29
N PRO A 627 31.71 42.90 11.72
CA PRO A 627 31.12 41.85 10.91
C PRO A 627 30.46 42.47 9.66
N ALA A 628 30.83 41.97 8.48
CA ALA A 628 30.23 42.41 7.22
C ALA A 628 28.73 42.10 7.21
N GLN A 629 27.91 43.10 6.89
CA GLN A 629 26.49 42.92 6.66
C GLN A 629 26.28 42.13 5.36
N SER A 630 26.01 40.83 5.47
CA SER A 630 25.54 40.03 4.34
C SER A 630 24.07 40.37 4.06
N SER A 631 23.85 41.26 3.10
CA SER A 631 22.51 41.63 2.63
C SER A 631 21.72 40.41 2.16
N GLN A 632 20.47 40.33 2.62
CA GLN A 632 19.52 39.26 2.28
C GLN A 632 19.28 39.19 0.77
N ALA A 633 19.29 37.98 0.21
CA ALA A 633 18.83 37.71 -1.15
C ALA A 633 17.53 36.90 -1.10
N THR A 634 16.44 37.52 -1.52
CA THR A 634 15.12 36.88 -1.68
C THR A 634 15.17 35.82 -2.80
N LEU A 635 14.36 34.75 -2.67
CA LEU A 635 14.28 33.65 -3.63
C LEU A 635 14.03 34.14 -5.07
N GLN A 636 14.97 33.85 -5.98
CA GLN A 636 14.82 33.99 -7.43
C GLN A 636 14.82 32.60 -8.08
N PRO A 637 13.92 32.28 -9.04
CA PRO A 637 13.85 30.94 -9.64
C PRO A 637 14.99 30.56 -10.61
N ASP A 638 15.84 31.50 -11.00
CA ASP A 638 16.68 31.38 -12.21
C ASP A 638 17.98 30.56 -12.00
N ASP A 639 18.23 30.05 -10.80
CA ASP A 639 19.40 29.21 -10.45
C ASP A 639 19.22 27.71 -10.74
N VAL A 640 18.10 27.29 -11.32
CA VAL A 640 17.81 25.88 -11.62
C VAL A 640 18.44 25.45 -12.94
N VAL A 641 19.25 24.38 -12.91
CA VAL A 641 19.85 23.79 -14.11
C VAL A 641 18.82 22.93 -14.85
N ARG A 642 18.61 23.24 -16.13
CA ARG A 642 18.10 22.25 -17.09
C ARG A 642 19.23 21.31 -17.47
N PHE A 643 19.04 20.02 -17.23
CA PHE A 643 19.77 18.97 -17.92
C PHE A 643 19.01 18.72 -19.23
N GLU A 644 19.75 18.68 -20.35
CA GLU A 644 19.26 18.21 -21.66
C GLU A 644 19.44 16.70 -21.78
#